data_AF-A0A2W4BJB7-F1
#
_entry.id   AF-A0A2W4BJB7-F1
#
_cell.length_a   1.000
_cell.length_b   1.000
_cell.length_c   1.000
_cell.angle_alpha   90.00
_cell.angle_beta   90.00
_cell.angle_gamma   90.00
#
_symmetry.space_group_name_H-M   'P 1'
#
loop_
_entity.id
_entity.type
_entity.pdbx_description
1 polymer ?
#
loop_
_entity_poly.entity_id
_entity_poly.type
_entity_poly.pdbx_seq_one_letter_code
_entity_poly.pdbx_strand_id
1 'polypeptide(L)'
;MKNKKIYKSLLGLVFMIVPIIIFYLYNSPIKASSGLYPILESPDVSLLDDSGLVVGGNTNVDLTGATPVQYMGNNLLGDMTVTPPRLSTTKVTQGATYAADSVFRVANSGYYNGMPITFAFKSTKRLAIYVTKDSAGNSYIMPYPSSGSSGGTNDPSYEVWIENSAGDEITDSTAKFVFPFLLDLSSRSGLTYDLWNYNPPEMAKANLIVQSSTVIGGRGLSVDFTDSGTNFVLTNLGGTPGLKAYYNYLYTPNPSKHLTISFSNYRGTYPTGTKVTVGVNNSAKFLPVGVPILIPLTYPAPNVVDTTNDDSSNLVAKISYRQVLYKQSNNVFYPDNLTVTIDFSKAGLETNLFDLKVLDKNGSEIIDRRMSIMPGKSDGKLTISLSKALLTELGDNVLTFQSTVPINTKDSKLMEYYDAASGYFDFPLTVKNSDSAVTNTGSAKVKMPAPTADPIPQTVRIGSSTEDLKAADLVTNLNSLVPNDTVEVVGFKETKTFSTEGSDSAVVQIKSKETGLVGEITIPITVVKILEEAQLSWTTDKLTDVESESVDGATIAETFSKNVYWQTPLENRQYVMVTTNTDTGDIVTTQPITNGASIGTYQEEMLEIPSSAITSGINHYSVAIYATDEAGAKTGNALSTIKLTLTVSGNIVTEQATLSFQTDDIVTTKKEELASPVKEALNETFYWQTIFKNKQYQVVVKKGSEIIYQQAATNSSTGDNSWLQESVTIPADKLMIGENKLTIAMYTLDADGKLSSDPLSQIDLTVTVVDAALSWSGSSVVKQKTESLDKSTMSDVLVQKIYWQTSVANRNYLLITKDASGKTVASQKIVNDALVSKYQEVSISVPTETLKYGNNTFSVAIYRMDSSASATGDALDSLSLIVNLSGSLQIVSIPDVIDFNVQTLNPKKLIRVDDPSVSGDLVVADTRDGINHQWVVKVSLTKPIQSAGDSGVAVLLPTALKYKPANKDEFTVTSEAQEILSENDGYGKFNISSEWGSTKESSGFKFETSPANIAKIGAYTGEITYTISDTYEP
;
A
#
# COMPACT_ATOMS: atom_id res chain seq x y z
N MET A 1 -31.85 24.85 -91.31
CA MET A 1 -30.59 24.06 -91.37
C MET A 1 -29.97 24.14 -89.97
N LYS A 2 -30.08 23.09 -89.15
CA LYS A 2 -29.09 21.99 -88.96
C LYS A 2 -27.77 22.54 -88.36
N ASN A 3 -27.26 22.14 -87.18
CA ASN A 3 -27.48 20.95 -86.36
C ASN A 3 -27.15 21.21 -84.87
N LYS A 4 -28.13 20.94 -84.00
CA LYS A 4 -27.92 20.56 -82.59
C LYS A 4 -27.57 19.06 -82.55
N LYS A 5 -26.32 18.71 -82.23
CA LYS A 5 -25.89 17.35 -81.87
C LYS A 5 -24.76 17.49 -80.86
N ILE A 6 -25.07 17.25 -79.59
CA ILE A 6 -24.26 16.64 -78.51
C ILE A 6 -25.18 16.75 -77.27
N TYR A 7 -26.17 15.86 -77.15
CA TYR A 7 -26.92 15.60 -75.91
C TYR A 7 -27.77 14.32 -76.02
N LYS A 8 -27.37 13.37 -76.89
CA LYS A 8 -28.12 12.12 -77.14
C LYS A 8 -27.33 10.82 -76.91
N SER A 9 -26.10 10.88 -76.38
CA SER A 9 -25.31 9.68 -76.07
C SER A 9 -25.08 9.40 -74.60
N LEU A 10 -25.45 10.30 -73.67
CA LEU A 10 -25.32 10.03 -72.22
C LEU A 10 -26.64 9.59 -71.55
N LEU A 11 -27.79 9.80 -72.18
CA LEU A 11 -29.10 9.41 -71.64
C LEU A 11 -29.54 7.99 -72.07
N GLY A 12 -28.83 7.39 -73.03
CA GLY A 12 -29.16 6.06 -73.58
C GLY A 12 -28.55 4.88 -72.82
N LEU A 13 -27.56 5.10 -71.96
CA LEU A 13 -26.93 4.03 -71.16
C LEU A 13 -27.57 3.87 -69.77
N VAL A 14 -28.18 4.93 -69.25
CA VAL A 14 -28.83 4.93 -67.92
C VAL A 14 -30.23 4.29 -67.96
N PHE A 15 -30.87 4.19 -69.13
CA PHE A 15 -32.21 3.60 -69.26
C PHE A 15 -32.26 2.13 -69.72
N MET A 16 -31.11 1.50 -70.01
CA MET A 16 -31.07 0.08 -70.43
C MET A 16 -30.47 -0.88 -69.38
N ILE A 17 -29.79 -0.39 -68.35
CA ILE A 17 -29.16 -1.25 -67.33
C ILE A 17 -30.01 -1.32 -66.04
N VAL A 18 -30.86 -0.33 -65.78
CA VAL A 18 -31.72 -0.30 -64.58
C VAL A 18 -32.83 -1.38 -64.59
N PRO A 19 -33.43 -1.80 -65.73
CA PRO A 19 -34.44 -2.86 -65.71
C PRO A 19 -33.87 -4.28 -65.59
N ILE A 20 -32.58 -4.52 -65.88
CA ILE A 20 -31.99 -5.87 -65.87
C ILE A 20 -31.44 -6.25 -64.48
N ILE A 21 -31.06 -5.27 -63.65
CA ILE A 21 -30.66 -5.51 -62.26
C ILE A 21 -31.89 -5.60 -61.32
N ILE A 22 -33.02 -4.99 -61.69
CA ILE A 22 -34.27 -5.08 -60.91
C ILE A 22 -35.06 -6.37 -61.23
N PHE A 23 -34.90 -6.97 -62.42
CA PHE A 23 -35.62 -8.21 -62.77
C PHE A 23 -34.96 -9.52 -62.27
N TYR A 24 -33.74 -9.47 -61.73
CA TYR A 24 -33.08 -10.65 -61.13
C TYR A 24 -33.20 -10.73 -59.60
N LEU A 25 -33.77 -9.70 -58.95
CA LEU A 25 -33.92 -9.65 -57.48
C LEU A 25 -35.33 -9.91 -56.96
N TYR A 26 -36.31 -10.14 -57.83
CA TYR A 26 -37.67 -10.48 -57.41
C TYR A 26 -38.28 -11.46 -58.42
N ASN A 27 -38.38 -12.74 -58.03
CA ASN A 27 -39.59 -13.56 -58.22
C ASN A 27 -39.32 -15.06 -57.99
N SER A 28 -39.44 -15.46 -56.73
CA SER A 28 -40.32 -16.58 -56.39
C SER A 28 -41.01 -16.18 -55.08
N PRO A 29 -42.33 -15.93 -55.07
CA PRO A 29 -43.02 -15.69 -53.82
C PRO A 29 -42.99 -17.01 -53.05
N ILE A 30 -42.18 -17.06 -52.00
CA ILE A 30 -42.59 -17.83 -50.83
C ILE A 30 -43.90 -17.17 -50.43
N LYS A 31 -45.04 -17.79 -50.80
CA LYS A 31 -46.30 -17.48 -50.13
C LYS A 31 -46.13 -18.00 -48.72
N ALA A 32 -45.53 -17.15 -47.89
CA ALA A 32 -45.59 -17.23 -46.46
C ALA A 32 -47.05 -17.51 -46.08
N SER A 33 -47.26 -18.46 -45.17
CA SER A 33 -48.43 -18.38 -44.28
C SER A 33 -48.48 -16.96 -43.71
N SER A 34 -49.65 -16.46 -43.36
CA SER A 34 -49.95 -15.06 -43.02
C SER A 34 -49.18 -14.43 -41.82
N GLY A 35 -47.96 -14.87 -41.49
CA GLY A 35 -47.10 -14.39 -40.38
C GLY A 35 -45.57 -14.40 -40.59
N LEU A 36 -45.03 -14.94 -41.70
CA LEU A 36 -43.57 -14.98 -41.94
C LEU A 36 -43.06 -13.72 -42.68
N TYR A 37 -42.14 -12.96 -42.06
CA TYR A 37 -41.50 -11.79 -42.65
C TYR A 37 -40.04 -12.06 -43.01
N PRO A 38 -39.52 -11.52 -44.14
CA PRO A 38 -38.08 -11.45 -44.39
C PRO A 38 -37.41 -10.61 -43.28
N ILE A 39 -36.22 -11.04 -42.81
CA ILE A 39 -35.48 -10.32 -41.76
C ILE A 39 -35.25 -8.84 -42.10
N LEU A 40 -35.03 -8.53 -43.39
CA LEU A 40 -34.79 -7.17 -43.88
C LEU A 40 -35.95 -6.20 -43.63
N GLU A 41 -37.16 -6.70 -43.37
CA GLU A 41 -38.38 -5.89 -43.16
C GLU A 41 -38.95 -6.04 -41.76
N SER A 42 -38.27 -6.77 -40.87
CA SER A 42 -38.76 -7.09 -39.54
C SER A 42 -38.68 -5.89 -38.57
N PRO A 43 -39.76 -5.54 -37.84
CA PRO A 43 -39.74 -4.45 -36.86
C PRO A 43 -39.07 -4.83 -35.53
N ASP A 44 -38.78 -6.11 -35.29
CA ASP A 44 -38.22 -6.61 -34.02
C ASP A 44 -36.84 -7.28 -34.20
N VAL A 45 -36.25 -7.19 -35.39
CA VAL A 45 -34.94 -7.76 -35.70
C VAL A 45 -34.08 -6.73 -36.41
N SER A 46 -32.87 -6.50 -35.93
CA SER A 46 -31.87 -5.71 -36.63
C SER A 46 -30.86 -6.63 -37.30
N LEU A 47 -30.67 -6.47 -38.60
CA LEU A 47 -29.60 -7.15 -39.33
C LEU A 47 -28.38 -6.23 -39.36
N LEU A 48 -27.24 -6.72 -38.87
CA LEU A 48 -25.98 -6.00 -38.96
C LEU A 48 -25.11 -6.59 -40.06
N ASP A 49 -24.34 -5.73 -40.73
CA ASP A 49 -23.23 -6.18 -41.56
C ASP A 49 -21.98 -6.50 -40.71
N ASP A 50 -20.90 -6.93 -41.36
CA ASP A 50 -19.65 -7.27 -40.67
C ASP A 50 -18.96 -6.06 -40.00
N SER A 51 -19.39 -4.84 -40.35
CA SER A 51 -18.94 -3.60 -39.72
C SER A 51 -19.83 -3.15 -38.56
N GLY A 52 -20.91 -3.88 -38.25
CA GLY A 52 -21.86 -3.54 -37.18
C GLY A 52 -22.93 -2.53 -37.56
N LEU A 53 -23.01 -2.13 -38.83
CA LEU A 53 -24.03 -1.18 -39.28
C LEU A 53 -25.34 -1.91 -39.53
N VAL A 54 -26.46 -1.29 -39.11
CA VAL A 54 -27.79 -1.83 -39.40
C VAL A 54 -28.06 -1.74 -40.90
N VAL A 55 -28.10 -2.89 -41.57
CA VAL A 55 -28.34 -3.02 -43.01
C VAL A 55 -29.75 -3.49 -43.37
N GLY A 56 -30.56 -3.82 -42.38
CA GLY A 56 -31.98 -4.16 -42.57
C GLY A 56 -32.73 -4.45 -41.27
N GLY A 57 -34.05 -4.59 -41.38
CA GLY A 57 -34.95 -4.81 -40.25
C GLY A 57 -35.19 -3.54 -39.42
N ASN A 58 -35.24 -3.66 -38.10
CA ASN A 58 -35.47 -2.55 -37.17
C ASN A 58 -34.23 -1.64 -37.10
N THR A 59 -34.37 -0.43 -37.61
CA THR A 59 -33.30 0.58 -37.62
C THR A 59 -33.31 1.49 -36.39
N ASN A 60 -34.32 1.38 -35.51
CA ASN A 60 -34.51 2.27 -34.35
C ASN A 60 -34.13 1.60 -33.03
N VAL A 61 -33.18 0.66 -33.04
CA VAL A 61 -32.76 -0.03 -31.81
C VAL A 61 -31.77 0.84 -31.04
N ASP A 62 -32.18 1.28 -29.87
CA ASP A 62 -31.32 2.00 -28.94
C ASP A 62 -30.42 1.03 -28.17
N LEU A 63 -29.17 0.95 -28.63
CA LEU A 63 -28.13 0.10 -28.05
C LEU A 63 -27.31 0.79 -26.95
N THR A 64 -27.55 2.08 -26.71
CA THR A 64 -26.80 2.85 -25.72
C THR A 64 -27.04 2.30 -24.31
N GLY A 65 -25.96 2.08 -23.55
CA GLY A 65 -26.00 1.55 -22.18
C GLY A 65 -26.28 0.05 -22.08
N ALA A 66 -26.24 -0.69 -23.18
CA ALA A 66 -26.46 -2.13 -23.17
C ALA A 66 -25.32 -2.88 -22.47
N THR A 67 -25.66 -3.73 -21.50
CA THR A 67 -24.73 -4.53 -20.70
C THR A 67 -24.63 -5.94 -21.29
N PRO A 68 -23.44 -6.41 -21.71
CA PRO A 68 -23.29 -7.78 -22.19
C PRO A 68 -23.43 -8.78 -21.04
N VAL A 69 -24.25 -9.80 -21.24
CA VAL A 69 -24.39 -10.94 -20.33
C VAL A 69 -23.46 -12.05 -20.80
N GLN A 70 -22.18 -11.91 -20.46
CA GLN A 70 -21.12 -12.83 -20.82
C GLN A 70 -20.34 -13.23 -19.58
N TYR A 71 -19.86 -14.47 -19.53
CA TYR A 71 -19.08 -14.92 -18.39
C TYR A 71 -17.67 -14.29 -18.41
N MET A 72 -17.32 -13.56 -17.35
CA MET A 72 -16.07 -12.82 -17.18
C MET A 72 -15.18 -13.37 -16.04
N GLY A 73 -15.58 -14.47 -15.41
CA GLY A 73 -14.80 -15.14 -14.36
C GLY A 73 -13.74 -16.12 -14.91
N ASN A 74 -13.04 -16.81 -14.01
CA ASN A 74 -11.95 -17.73 -14.37
C ASN A 74 -12.36 -19.22 -14.37
N ASN A 75 -13.39 -19.61 -13.61
CA ASN A 75 -13.86 -20.99 -13.54
C ASN A 75 -15.40 -21.07 -13.61
N LEU A 76 -15.93 -21.21 -14.84
CA LEU A 76 -17.37 -21.16 -15.10
C LEU A 76 -18.16 -22.14 -14.22
N LEU A 77 -17.71 -23.40 -14.09
CA LEU A 77 -18.38 -24.38 -13.23
C LEU A 77 -18.24 -24.03 -11.74
N GLY A 78 -17.08 -23.51 -11.34
CA GLY A 78 -16.81 -23.07 -9.96
C GLY A 78 -17.69 -21.92 -9.50
N ASP A 79 -18.09 -21.04 -10.43
CA ASP A 79 -18.95 -19.88 -10.18
C ASP A 79 -20.45 -20.21 -10.27
N MET A 80 -20.79 -21.46 -10.59
CA MET A 80 -22.18 -21.92 -10.65
C MET A 80 -22.70 -22.43 -9.31
N THR A 81 -23.87 -21.94 -8.92
CA THR A 81 -24.66 -22.48 -7.81
C THR A 81 -26.06 -22.85 -8.28
N VAL A 82 -26.71 -23.68 -7.49
CA VAL A 82 -28.09 -24.12 -7.71
C VAL A 82 -28.84 -24.14 -6.39
N THR A 83 -30.05 -23.60 -6.39
CA THR A 83 -31.01 -23.66 -5.29
C THR A 83 -32.16 -24.55 -5.72
N PRO A 84 -32.16 -25.84 -5.38
CA PRO A 84 -33.29 -26.71 -5.67
C PRO A 84 -34.53 -26.28 -4.87
N PRO A 85 -35.75 -26.62 -5.33
CA PRO A 85 -36.97 -26.30 -4.59
C PRO A 85 -36.92 -26.86 -3.16
N ARG A 86 -37.15 -26.00 -2.17
CA ARG A 86 -37.17 -26.34 -0.73
C ARG A 86 -35.83 -26.84 -0.16
N LEU A 87 -34.72 -26.66 -0.87
CA LEU A 87 -33.38 -26.99 -0.40
C LEU A 87 -32.49 -25.74 -0.36
N SER A 88 -31.41 -25.81 0.42
CA SER A 88 -30.40 -24.76 0.45
C SER A 88 -29.59 -24.71 -0.84
N THR A 89 -29.03 -23.54 -1.16
CA THR A 89 -28.10 -23.36 -2.28
C THR A 89 -26.87 -24.25 -2.15
N THR A 90 -26.49 -24.92 -3.24
CA THR A 90 -25.29 -25.77 -3.35
C THR A 90 -24.51 -25.47 -4.62
N LYS A 91 -23.25 -25.89 -4.71
CA LYS A 91 -22.45 -25.81 -5.95
C LYS A 91 -22.97 -26.78 -7.01
N VAL A 92 -22.90 -26.38 -8.28
CA VAL A 92 -23.25 -27.27 -9.41
C VAL A 92 -22.14 -28.30 -9.62
N THR A 93 -22.51 -29.55 -9.89
CA THR A 93 -21.62 -30.65 -10.23
C THR A 93 -21.82 -31.03 -11.69
N GLN A 94 -20.74 -31.15 -12.46
CA GLN A 94 -20.76 -31.52 -13.88
C GLN A 94 -21.56 -32.82 -14.09
N GLY A 95 -22.57 -32.78 -14.97
CA GLY A 95 -23.41 -33.92 -15.33
C GLY A 95 -24.46 -34.33 -14.30
N ALA A 96 -24.48 -33.71 -13.12
CA ALA A 96 -25.49 -33.98 -12.10
C ALA A 96 -26.87 -33.49 -12.57
N THR A 97 -27.91 -34.24 -12.20
CA THR A 97 -29.31 -33.89 -12.52
C THR A 97 -29.99 -33.20 -11.35
N TYR A 98 -30.67 -32.10 -11.62
CA TYR A 98 -31.39 -31.28 -10.67
C TYR A 98 -32.89 -31.27 -10.97
N ALA A 99 -33.71 -31.10 -9.93
CA ALA A 99 -35.17 -31.08 -10.03
C ALA A 99 -35.65 -29.95 -10.96
N ALA A 100 -36.86 -30.10 -11.50
CA ALA A 100 -37.55 -28.96 -12.12
C ALA A 100 -37.67 -27.80 -11.13
N ASP A 101 -37.72 -26.58 -11.64
CA ASP A 101 -37.78 -25.33 -10.89
C ASP A 101 -36.56 -25.06 -9.99
N SER A 102 -35.48 -25.83 -10.13
CA SER A 102 -34.20 -25.48 -9.52
C SER A 102 -33.66 -24.19 -10.14
N VAL A 103 -33.27 -23.24 -9.30
CA VAL A 103 -32.71 -21.96 -9.73
C VAL A 103 -31.20 -22.09 -9.83
N PHE A 104 -30.67 -21.96 -11.03
CA PHE A 104 -29.24 -21.92 -11.31
C PHE A 104 -28.78 -20.47 -11.34
N ARG A 105 -27.60 -20.22 -10.78
CA ARG A 105 -26.96 -18.91 -10.74
C ARG A 105 -25.53 -19.02 -11.18
N VAL A 106 -25.10 -18.10 -12.03
CA VAL A 106 -23.73 -18.02 -12.53
C VAL A 106 -23.19 -16.64 -12.16
N ALA A 107 -22.32 -16.58 -11.16
CA ALA A 107 -21.67 -15.32 -10.80
C ALA A 107 -20.77 -14.83 -11.96
N ASN A 108 -20.39 -13.55 -11.93
CA ASN A 108 -19.48 -12.94 -12.90
C ASN A 108 -19.99 -13.02 -14.36
N SER A 109 -21.31 -12.93 -14.57
CA SER A 109 -21.95 -13.02 -15.89
C SER A 109 -22.07 -11.68 -16.60
N GLY A 110 -21.09 -10.80 -16.38
CA GLY A 110 -21.06 -9.42 -16.87
C GLY A 110 -20.93 -8.43 -15.72
N TYR A 111 -21.02 -7.14 -16.04
CA TYR A 111 -21.02 -6.06 -15.05
C TYR A 111 -22.07 -5.02 -15.39
N TYR A 112 -22.92 -4.68 -14.43
CA TYR A 112 -23.92 -3.62 -14.53
C TYR A 112 -23.58 -2.54 -13.50
N ASN A 113 -23.49 -1.28 -13.93
CA ASN A 113 -23.01 -0.16 -13.11
C ASN A 113 -21.67 -0.45 -12.41
N GLY A 114 -20.77 -1.16 -13.12
CA GLY A 114 -19.45 -1.54 -12.63
C GLY A 114 -19.44 -2.63 -11.54
N MET A 115 -20.60 -3.16 -11.16
CA MET A 115 -20.73 -4.30 -10.22
C MET A 115 -20.96 -5.60 -10.98
N PRO A 116 -20.40 -6.74 -10.53
CA PRO A 116 -20.62 -8.03 -11.17
C PRO A 116 -22.10 -8.41 -11.07
N ILE A 117 -22.65 -8.92 -12.17
CA ILE A 117 -24.01 -9.47 -12.20
C ILE A 117 -24.00 -10.99 -12.19
N THR A 118 -25.10 -11.56 -11.71
CA THR A 118 -25.35 -12.99 -11.74
C THR A 118 -26.41 -13.30 -12.79
N PHE A 119 -26.08 -14.18 -13.73
CA PHE A 119 -27.07 -14.74 -14.63
C PHE A 119 -27.82 -15.86 -13.93
N ALA A 120 -29.13 -15.73 -13.84
CA ALA A 120 -29.98 -16.71 -13.18
C ALA A 120 -30.99 -17.31 -14.16
N PHE A 121 -31.22 -18.61 -14.01
CA PHE A 121 -32.25 -19.30 -14.79
C PHE A 121 -32.84 -20.48 -14.03
N LYS A 122 -34.09 -20.82 -14.34
CA LYS A 122 -34.72 -22.08 -13.90
C LYS A 122 -35.44 -22.73 -15.08
N SER A 123 -35.69 -24.04 -15.00
CA SER A 123 -36.42 -24.76 -16.03
C SER A 123 -37.60 -25.52 -15.47
N THR A 124 -38.67 -25.59 -16.27
CA THR A 124 -39.87 -26.40 -16.01
C THR A 124 -39.61 -27.91 -16.04
N LYS A 125 -38.39 -28.34 -16.37
CA LYS A 125 -37.98 -29.76 -16.45
C LYS A 125 -36.74 -30.03 -15.61
N ARG A 126 -36.52 -31.31 -15.28
CA ARG A 126 -35.26 -31.77 -14.68
C ARG A 126 -34.10 -31.53 -15.65
N LEU A 127 -33.03 -30.92 -15.17
CA LEU A 127 -31.85 -30.58 -15.97
C LEU A 127 -30.61 -31.33 -15.47
N ALA A 128 -29.87 -31.94 -16.39
CA ALA A 128 -28.46 -32.24 -16.21
C ALA A 128 -27.62 -31.05 -16.71
N ILE A 129 -26.71 -30.53 -15.89
CA ILE A 129 -25.89 -29.38 -16.27
C ILE A 129 -24.52 -29.83 -16.77
N TYR A 130 -24.13 -29.37 -17.95
CA TYR A 130 -22.79 -29.56 -18.48
C TYR A 130 -22.14 -28.20 -18.77
N VAL A 131 -20.92 -27.99 -18.28
CA VAL A 131 -20.01 -26.99 -18.83
C VAL A 131 -19.16 -27.69 -19.89
N THR A 132 -19.24 -27.23 -21.13
CA THR A 132 -18.54 -27.84 -22.27
C THR A 132 -17.86 -26.78 -23.12
N LYS A 133 -16.98 -27.21 -24.03
CA LYS A 133 -16.27 -26.34 -24.97
C LYS A 133 -16.70 -26.63 -26.41
N ASP A 134 -16.73 -25.60 -27.26
CA ASP A 134 -16.88 -25.79 -28.70
C ASP A 134 -15.54 -26.13 -29.37
N SER A 135 -15.54 -26.28 -30.70
CA SER A 135 -14.34 -26.54 -31.48
C SER A 135 -13.28 -25.41 -31.44
N ALA A 136 -13.68 -24.20 -31.05
CA ALA A 136 -12.79 -23.06 -30.86
C ALA A 136 -12.30 -22.91 -29.41
N GLY A 137 -12.70 -23.83 -28.51
CA GLY A 137 -12.31 -23.82 -27.10
C GLY A 137 -13.19 -22.93 -26.21
N ASN A 138 -14.24 -22.32 -26.77
CA ASN A 138 -15.18 -21.45 -26.08
C ASN A 138 -16.03 -22.25 -25.09
N SER A 139 -16.01 -21.89 -23.81
CA SER A 139 -16.78 -22.59 -22.78
C SER A 139 -18.21 -22.05 -22.72
N TYR A 140 -19.20 -22.92 -22.51
CA TYR A 140 -20.60 -22.54 -22.33
C TYR A 140 -21.33 -23.51 -21.40
N ILE A 141 -22.46 -23.05 -20.86
CA ILE A 141 -23.37 -23.86 -20.06
C ILE A 141 -24.38 -24.52 -20.99
N MET A 142 -24.51 -25.82 -20.88
CA MET A 142 -25.41 -26.66 -21.65
C MET A 142 -26.36 -27.41 -20.70
N PRO A 143 -27.50 -26.81 -20.32
CA PRO A 143 -28.55 -27.53 -19.59
C PRO A 143 -29.21 -28.55 -20.53
N TYR A 144 -29.18 -29.81 -20.13
CA TYR A 144 -29.73 -30.93 -20.88
C TYR A 144 -30.94 -31.51 -20.13
N PRO A 145 -32.13 -31.58 -20.73
CA PRO A 145 -33.28 -32.20 -20.08
C PRO A 145 -33.03 -33.70 -19.86
N SER A 146 -33.07 -34.17 -18.61
CA SER A 146 -32.77 -35.58 -18.31
C SER A 146 -33.90 -36.50 -18.83
N SER A 147 -33.56 -37.51 -19.64
CA SER A 147 -34.43 -38.34 -20.48
C SER A 147 -35.40 -39.31 -19.77
N GLY A 148 -35.69 -39.10 -18.49
CA GLY A 148 -36.55 -40.00 -17.69
C GLY A 148 -38.06 -39.94 -17.98
N SER A 149 -38.52 -39.17 -18.98
CA SER A 149 -39.95 -39.08 -19.34
C SER A 149 -40.15 -39.44 -20.82
N SER A 150 -40.04 -40.74 -21.11
CA SER A 150 -40.40 -41.33 -22.39
C SER A 150 -41.90 -41.09 -22.66
N GLY A 151 -42.26 -40.11 -23.49
CA GLY A 151 -43.62 -40.08 -24.04
C GLY A 151 -44.22 -38.76 -24.56
N GLY A 152 -43.61 -37.60 -24.32
CA GLY A 152 -44.17 -36.32 -24.80
C GLY A 152 -43.12 -35.42 -25.42
N THR A 153 -43.50 -34.68 -26.46
CA THR A 153 -42.77 -33.51 -26.99
C THR A 153 -42.64 -32.47 -25.88
N ASN A 154 -41.64 -32.64 -25.02
CA ASN A 154 -41.45 -31.90 -23.78
C ASN A 154 -40.18 -31.07 -23.89
N ASP A 155 -40.22 -30.08 -24.77
CA ASP A 155 -39.17 -29.10 -24.95
C ASP A 155 -38.97 -28.30 -23.64
N PRO A 156 -37.72 -28.13 -23.14
CA PRO A 156 -37.49 -27.37 -21.94
C PRO A 156 -37.78 -25.89 -22.21
N SER A 157 -38.53 -25.29 -21.29
CA SER A 157 -38.67 -23.84 -21.16
C SER A 157 -37.80 -23.35 -20.01
N TYR A 158 -37.08 -22.26 -20.26
CA TYR A 158 -36.17 -21.62 -19.32
C TYR A 158 -36.69 -20.22 -19.00
N GLU A 159 -36.88 -19.94 -17.73
CA GLU A 159 -37.15 -18.60 -17.21
C GLU A 159 -35.82 -18.00 -16.78
N VAL A 160 -35.45 -16.84 -17.32
CA VAL A 160 -34.14 -16.21 -17.11
C VAL A 160 -34.28 -14.77 -16.61
N TRP A 161 -33.38 -14.37 -15.71
CA TRP A 161 -33.28 -13.02 -15.16
C TRP A 161 -31.82 -12.71 -14.78
N ILE A 162 -31.57 -11.45 -14.43
CA ILE A 162 -30.26 -10.97 -13.97
C ILE A 162 -30.39 -10.52 -12.52
N GLU A 163 -29.46 -10.94 -11.68
CA GLU A 163 -29.33 -10.50 -10.29
C GLU A 163 -28.11 -9.58 -10.16
N ASN A 164 -28.21 -8.59 -9.25
CA ASN A 164 -27.09 -7.74 -8.86
C ASN A 164 -26.09 -8.52 -7.97
N SER A 165 -25.05 -7.84 -7.50
CA SER A 165 -24.03 -8.45 -6.62
C SER A 165 -24.55 -8.85 -5.23
N ALA A 166 -25.69 -8.32 -4.79
CA ALA A 166 -26.35 -8.69 -3.54
C ALA A 166 -27.28 -9.92 -3.71
N GLY A 167 -27.50 -10.38 -4.95
CA GLY A 167 -28.41 -11.46 -5.29
C GLY A 167 -29.85 -11.01 -5.52
N ASP A 168 -30.13 -9.70 -5.53
CA ASP A 168 -31.45 -9.16 -5.85
C ASP A 168 -31.64 -9.08 -7.37
N GLU A 169 -32.84 -9.42 -7.84
CA GLU A 169 -33.18 -9.28 -9.25
C GLU A 169 -33.13 -7.80 -9.71
N ILE A 170 -32.47 -7.57 -10.84
CA ILE A 170 -32.45 -6.25 -11.49
C ILE A 170 -33.75 -6.08 -12.25
N THR A 171 -34.68 -5.32 -11.67
CA THR A 171 -36.01 -5.03 -12.24
C THR A 171 -36.10 -3.66 -12.92
N ASP A 172 -34.98 -2.93 -13.02
CA ASP A 172 -34.90 -1.62 -13.68
C ASP A 172 -35.24 -1.74 -15.17
N SER A 173 -36.38 -1.17 -15.57
CA SER A 173 -36.86 -1.15 -16.95
C SER A 173 -36.02 -0.27 -17.89
N THR A 174 -35.06 0.50 -17.38
CA THR A 174 -34.10 1.25 -18.21
C THR A 174 -32.83 0.44 -18.49
N ALA A 175 -32.57 -0.63 -17.72
CA ALA A 175 -31.47 -1.53 -17.96
C ALA A 175 -31.68 -2.30 -19.27
N LYS A 176 -30.59 -2.54 -19.99
CA LYS A 176 -30.57 -3.31 -21.23
C LYS A 176 -29.48 -4.36 -21.12
N PHE A 177 -29.84 -5.62 -21.32
CA PHE A 177 -28.94 -6.75 -21.24
C PHE A 177 -28.83 -7.42 -22.60
N VAL A 178 -27.61 -7.73 -23.03
CA VAL A 178 -27.35 -8.35 -24.33
C VAL A 178 -26.93 -9.79 -24.09
N PHE A 179 -27.77 -10.73 -24.49
CA PHE A 179 -27.46 -12.15 -24.39
C PHE A 179 -26.85 -12.65 -25.70
N PRO A 180 -25.56 -13.05 -25.71
CA PRO A 180 -24.97 -13.70 -26.86
C PRO A 180 -25.46 -15.15 -26.95
N PHE A 181 -25.95 -15.52 -28.12
CA PHE A 181 -26.30 -16.89 -28.47
C PHE A 181 -25.54 -17.33 -29.73
N LEU A 182 -25.06 -18.58 -29.70
CA LEU A 182 -24.47 -19.23 -30.86
C LEU A 182 -25.41 -20.33 -31.34
N LEU A 183 -25.87 -20.22 -32.58
CA LEU A 183 -26.47 -21.33 -33.29
C LEU A 183 -25.43 -21.99 -34.19
N ASP A 184 -25.22 -23.28 -33.97
CA ASP A 184 -24.37 -24.11 -34.80
C ASP A 184 -25.23 -25.16 -35.52
N LEU A 185 -25.44 -24.98 -36.82
CA LEU A 185 -26.15 -25.93 -37.68
C LEU A 185 -25.19 -26.86 -38.44
N SER A 186 -23.89 -26.84 -38.11
CA SER A 186 -22.85 -27.49 -38.92
C SER A 186 -22.98 -29.01 -39.05
N SER A 187 -23.60 -29.68 -38.08
CA SER A 187 -23.69 -31.15 -38.06
C SER A 187 -24.90 -31.72 -38.81
N ARG A 188 -25.68 -30.91 -39.54
CA ARG A 188 -26.95 -31.36 -40.12
C ARG A 188 -26.91 -31.40 -41.64
N SER A 189 -27.20 -32.59 -42.19
CA SER A 189 -27.45 -32.79 -43.61
C SER A 189 -28.97 -32.80 -43.88
N GLY A 190 -29.39 -32.10 -44.95
CA GLY A 190 -30.80 -32.02 -45.38
C GLY A 190 -31.53 -30.73 -44.98
N LEU A 191 -32.74 -30.54 -45.54
CA LEU A 191 -33.63 -29.43 -45.21
C LEU A 191 -34.12 -29.58 -43.77
N THR A 192 -33.45 -28.91 -42.83
CA THR A 192 -33.82 -28.87 -41.42
C THR A 192 -34.10 -27.43 -41.02
N TYR A 193 -35.10 -27.24 -40.17
CA TYR A 193 -35.38 -25.95 -39.52
C TYR A 193 -35.39 -26.18 -38.02
N ASP A 194 -34.84 -25.21 -37.29
CA ASP A 194 -34.96 -25.14 -35.84
C ASP A 194 -35.91 -24.00 -35.50
N LEU A 195 -36.90 -24.30 -34.66
CA LEU A 195 -37.87 -23.33 -34.18
C LEU A 195 -37.47 -22.86 -32.78
N TRP A 196 -37.06 -21.60 -32.68
CA TRP A 196 -36.72 -20.97 -31.41
C TRP A 196 -37.87 -20.06 -31.01
N ASN A 197 -38.61 -20.45 -29.97
CA ASN A 197 -39.72 -19.65 -29.48
C ASN A 197 -39.23 -18.78 -28.31
N TYR A 198 -39.12 -17.49 -28.59
CA TYR A 198 -38.83 -16.49 -27.58
C TYR A 198 -40.15 -15.81 -27.23
N ASN A 199 -40.61 -15.99 -25.99
CA ASN A 199 -41.83 -15.35 -25.51
C ASN A 199 -41.43 -14.22 -24.58
N PRO A 200 -41.02 -13.04 -25.12
CA PRO A 200 -40.86 -11.87 -24.28
C PRO A 200 -42.21 -11.51 -23.65
N PRO A 201 -42.24 -10.96 -22.42
CA PRO A 201 -43.43 -10.28 -21.92
C PRO A 201 -43.90 -9.23 -22.94
N GLU A 202 -45.21 -9.01 -23.14
CA GLU A 202 -45.80 -8.06 -24.11
C GLU A 202 -45.22 -6.63 -24.10
N MET A 203 -44.46 -6.26 -23.05
CA MET A 203 -43.82 -4.94 -22.91
C MET A 203 -42.29 -4.95 -23.00
N ALA A 204 -41.64 -6.12 -23.06
CA ALA A 204 -40.20 -6.20 -23.25
C ALA A 204 -39.89 -6.04 -24.75
N LYS A 205 -39.42 -4.86 -25.15
CA LYS A 205 -38.92 -4.64 -26.52
C LYS A 205 -37.67 -5.49 -26.71
N ALA A 206 -37.83 -6.65 -27.32
CA ALA A 206 -36.73 -7.52 -27.67
C ALA A 206 -36.29 -7.21 -29.10
N ASN A 207 -35.00 -6.98 -29.29
CA ASN A 207 -34.42 -6.94 -30.63
C ASN A 207 -33.44 -8.09 -30.79
N LEU A 208 -33.67 -8.91 -31.81
CA LEU A 208 -32.69 -9.89 -32.25
C LEU A 208 -31.71 -9.22 -33.20
N ILE A 209 -30.43 -9.41 -32.94
CA ILE A 209 -29.35 -8.86 -33.74
C ILE A 209 -28.62 -10.03 -34.39
N VAL A 210 -28.53 -10.03 -35.72
CA VAL A 210 -27.97 -11.16 -36.49
C VAL A 210 -26.74 -10.71 -37.26
N GLN A 211 -25.64 -11.47 -37.16
CA GLN A 211 -24.50 -11.38 -38.07
C GLN A 211 -24.23 -12.76 -38.68
N SER A 212 -24.20 -12.83 -40.01
CA SER A 212 -23.83 -14.06 -40.72
C SER A 212 -23.04 -13.75 -41.98
N SER A 213 -21.88 -14.40 -42.09
CA SER A 213 -20.98 -14.30 -43.24
C SER A 213 -21.55 -14.85 -44.56
N THR A 214 -22.71 -15.52 -44.52
CA THR A 214 -23.27 -16.28 -45.66
C THR A 214 -24.72 -15.92 -46.03
N VAL A 215 -25.37 -14.98 -45.32
CA VAL A 215 -26.80 -14.68 -45.49
C VAL A 215 -27.12 -13.75 -46.67
N ILE A 216 -26.11 -13.18 -47.33
CA ILE A 216 -26.28 -12.20 -48.43
C ILE A 216 -26.89 -12.82 -49.73
N GLY A 217 -27.23 -14.12 -49.74
CA GLY A 217 -27.80 -14.82 -50.91
C GLY A 217 -29.32 -15.02 -50.96
N GLY A 218 -30.12 -14.48 -50.04
CA GLY A 218 -31.59 -14.52 -50.12
C GLY A 218 -32.25 -15.90 -49.87
N ARG A 219 -31.52 -16.88 -49.33
CA ARG A 219 -32.08 -18.19 -48.95
C ARG A 219 -31.59 -18.58 -47.55
N GLY A 220 -32.42 -18.45 -46.51
CA GLY A 220 -32.21 -19.26 -45.30
C GLY A 220 -32.46 -18.66 -43.90
N LEU A 221 -33.11 -17.50 -43.75
CA LEU A 221 -33.59 -17.05 -42.44
C LEU A 221 -34.92 -16.30 -42.56
N SER A 222 -35.89 -16.64 -41.72
CA SER A 222 -37.20 -15.96 -41.62
C SER A 222 -37.59 -15.79 -40.16
N VAL A 223 -38.49 -14.85 -39.88
CA VAL A 223 -39.05 -14.67 -38.52
C VAL A 223 -40.57 -14.76 -38.63
N ASP A 224 -41.19 -15.53 -37.74
CA ASP A 224 -42.64 -15.73 -37.72
C ASP A 224 -43.22 -15.11 -36.45
N PHE A 225 -44.07 -14.11 -36.61
CA PHE A 225 -44.73 -13.48 -35.46
C PHE A 225 -46.06 -14.17 -35.22
N THR A 226 -46.27 -14.69 -34.01
CA THR A 226 -47.57 -15.21 -33.59
C THR A 226 -48.23 -14.28 -32.58
N ASP A 227 -49.56 -14.27 -32.53
CA ASP A 227 -50.34 -13.40 -31.63
C ASP A 227 -50.03 -13.62 -30.13
N SER A 228 -49.29 -14.68 -29.77
CA SER A 228 -48.90 -15.02 -28.39
C SER A 228 -47.39 -14.89 -28.10
N GLY A 229 -46.57 -14.41 -29.05
CA GLY A 229 -45.12 -14.30 -28.90
C GLY A 229 -44.34 -14.28 -30.21
N THR A 230 -43.05 -13.95 -30.13
CA THR A 230 -42.14 -13.87 -31.30
C THR A 230 -41.49 -15.22 -31.55
N ASN A 231 -41.94 -15.95 -32.58
CA ASN A 231 -41.32 -17.22 -32.96
C ASN A 231 -40.21 -16.98 -33.99
N PHE A 232 -38.98 -17.29 -33.63
CA PHE A 232 -37.85 -17.18 -34.54
C PHE A 232 -37.68 -18.50 -35.29
N VAL A 233 -38.00 -18.48 -36.58
CA VAL A 233 -37.96 -19.67 -37.46
C VAL A 233 -36.69 -19.66 -38.31
N LEU A 234 -35.62 -20.29 -37.81
CA LEU A 234 -34.36 -20.38 -38.55
C LEU A 234 -34.40 -21.56 -39.52
N THR A 235 -34.70 -21.29 -40.79
CA THR A 235 -34.79 -22.31 -41.84
C THR A 235 -33.53 -22.38 -42.70
N ASN A 236 -32.72 -23.44 -42.59
CA ASN A 236 -31.65 -23.66 -43.57
C ASN A 236 -32.27 -24.15 -44.90
N LEU A 237 -32.64 -23.21 -45.78
CA LEU A 237 -33.31 -23.48 -47.06
C LEU A 237 -32.35 -23.99 -48.17
N GLY A 238 -31.07 -24.20 -47.86
CA GLY A 238 -30.05 -24.56 -48.86
C GLY A 238 -29.39 -25.92 -48.68
N GLY A 239 -29.56 -26.58 -47.52
CA GLY A 239 -28.87 -27.83 -47.21
C GLY A 239 -27.35 -27.72 -47.14
N THR A 240 -26.80 -26.49 -47.12
CA THR A 240 -25.36 -26.25 -46.98
C THR A 240 -24.96 -26.61 -45.55
N PRO A 241 -24.16 -27.67 -45.33
CA PRO A 241 -23.62 -27.98 -44.02
C PRO A 241 -22.69 -26.82 -43.61
N GLY A 242 -22.71 -26.45 -42.32
CA GLY A 242 -21.72 -25.51 -41.77
C GLY A 242 -22.22 -24.10 -41.45
N LEU A 243 -23.54 -23.81 -41.55
CA LEU A 243 -24.04 -22.49 -41.16
C LEU A 243 -23.84 -22.28 -39.64
N LYS A 244 -22.97 -21.34 -39.29
CA LYS A 244 -22.86 -20.75 -37.96
C LYS A 244 -23.44 -19.36 -38.02
N ALA A 245 -24.34 -19.05 -37.11
CA ALA A 245 -24.91 -17.73 -36.99
C ALA A 245 -24.83 -17.27 -35.54
N TYR A 246 -24.33 -16.06 -35.38
CA TYR A 246 -24.25 -15.40 -34.09
C TYR A 246 -25.48 -14.50 -33.94
N TYR A 247 -26.08 -14.57 -32.77
CA TYR A 247 -27.24 -13.76 -32.44
C TYR A 247 -26.99 -13.06 -31.12
N ASN A 248 -27.42 -11.82 -31.01
CA ASN A 248 -27.53 -11.15 -29.73
C ASN A 248 -28.98 -10.81 -29.47
N TYR A 249 -29.46 -11.13 -28.28
CA TYR A 249 -30.81 -10.81 -27.85
C TYR A 249 -30.75 -9.66 -26.86
N LEU A 250 -31.32 -8.52 -27.23
CA LEU A 250 -31.45 -7.37 -26.34
C LEU A 250 -32.68 -7.57 -25.44
N TYR A 251 -32.45 -7.63 -24.14
CA TYR A 251 -33.46 -7.82 -23.10
C TYR A 251 -33.54 -6.59 -22.20
N THR A 252 -34.76 -6.12 -21.96
CA THR A 252 -35.04 -5.11 -20.94
C THR A 252 -35.83 -5.77 -19.81
N PRO A 253 -35.36 -5.71 -18.55
CA PRO A 253 -36.06 -6.28 -17.42
C PRO A 253 -37.50 -5.77 -17.27
N ASN A 254 -38.37 -6.63 -16.75
CA ASN A 254 -39.74 -6.30 -16.45
C ASN A 254 -40.08 -6.73 -15.02
N PRO A 255 -40.52 -5.82 -14.13
CA PRO A 255 -40.84 -6.15 -12.74
C PRO A 255 -41.91 -7.23 -12.56
N SER A 256 -42.73 -7.47 -13.58
CA SER A 256 -43.89 -8.39 -13.51
C SER A 256 -43.63 -9.77 -14.12
N LYS A 257 -42.63 -9.92 -15.00
CA LYS A 257 -42.39 -11.19 -15.74
C LYS A 257 -40.93 -11.31 -16.20
N HIS A 258 -40.36 -12.50 -16.00
CA HIS A 258 -39.04 -12.88 -16.52
C HIS A 258 -39.07 -13.22 -18.01
N LEU A 259 -37.90 -13.22 -18.66
CA LEU A 259 -37.76 -13.70 -20.03
C LEU A 259 -37.91 -15.22 -20.07
N THR A 260 -38.81 -15.72 -20.93
CA THR A 260 -38.99 -17.16 -21.13
C THR A 260 -38.44 -17.58 -22.50
N ILE A 261 -37.46 -18.49 -22.48
CA ILE A 261 -36.81 -19.05 -23.66
C ILE A 261 -37.24 -20.51 -23.79
N SER A 262 -37.90 -20.87 -24.89
CA SER A 262 -38.36 -22.24 -25.14
C SER A 262 -37.77 -22.80 -26.44
N PHE A 263 -37.27 -24.03 -26.38
CA PHE A 263 -36.56 -24.66 -27.50
C PHE A 263 -37.43 -25.75 -28.12
N SER A 264 -38.30 -25.38 -29.06
CA SER A 264 -39.24 -26.33 -29.62
C SER A 264 -38.68 -27.12 -30.81
N ASN A 265 -38.81 -28.44 -30.76
CA ASN A 265 -38.57 -29.28 -31.93
C ASN A 265 -39.85 -29.51 -32.69
N TYR A 266 -40.03 -28.79 -33.79
CA TYR A 266 -41.16 -29.08 -34.67
C TYR A 266 -40.79 -30.17 -35.69
N ARG A 267 -41.54 -31.28 -35.64
CA ARG A 267 -41.53 -32.33 -36.67
C ARG A 267 -42.69 -32.09 -37.64
N GLY A 268 -42.47 -31.25 -38.64
CA GLY A 268 -43.44 -30.95 -39.69
C GLY A 268 -43.07 -31.53 -41.05
N THR A 269 -44.08 -31.77 -41.87
CA THR A 269 -43.90 -31.97 -43.32
C THR A 269 -43.98 -30.59 -43.96
N TYR A 270 -42.96 -30.17 -44.73
CA TYR A 270 -43.05 -28.92 -45.49
C TYR A 270 -44.22 -29.03 -46.50
N PRO A 271 -44.80 -27.92 -47.00
CA PRO A 271 -45.87 -27.94 -48.01
C PRO A 271 -45.55 -28.77 -49.27
N THR A 272 -44.28 -29.09 -49.52
CA THR A 272 -43.80 -29.95 -50.61
C THR A 272 -43.89 -31.46 -50.33
N GLY A 273 -44.41 -31.90 -49.18
CA GLY A 273 -44.59 -33.32 -48.86
C GLY A 273 -43.34 -34.05 -48.33
N THR A 274 -42.22 -33.34 -48.16
CA THR A 274 -40.98 -33.93 -47.60
C THR A 274 -41.11 -34.06 -46.07
N LYS A 275 -41.11 -35.30 -45.57
CA LYS A 275 -41.00 -35.59 -44.13
C LYS A 275 -39.58 -35.32 -43.67
N VAL A 276 -39.41 -34.43 -42.70
CA VAL A 276 -38.12 -34.13 -42.08
C VAL A 276 -38.10 -34.76 -40.69
N THR A 277 -37.17 -35.69 -40.46
CA THR A 277 -36.92 -36.25 -39.13
C THR A 277 -35.73 -35.53 -38.52
N VAL A 278 -35.99 -34.61 -37.61
CA VAL A 278 -34.94 -33.98 -36.81
C VAL A 278 -34.77 -34.78 -35.51
N GLY A 279 -33.57 -35.30 -35.30
CA GLY A 279 -33.13 -35.88 -34.02
C GLY A 279 -32.11 -34.94 -33.42
N VAL A 280 -32.50 -34.18 -32.40
CA VAL A 280 -31.64 -33.15 -31.81
C VAL A 280 -31.65 -33.19 -30.30
N ASN A 281 -30.46 -32.95 -29.77
CA ASN A 281 -30.20 -32.61 -28.39
C ASN A 281 -30.50 -31.12 -28.21
N ASN A 282 -31.75 -30.77 -27.85
CA ASN A 282 -32.15 -29.38 -27.60
C ASN A 282 -31.62 -28.90 -26.26
N SER A 283 -30.38 -28.43 -26.26
CA SER A 283 -29.81 -27.71 -25.13
C SER A 283 -29.53 -26.27 -25.53
N ALA A 284 -30.00 -25.35 -24.69
CA ALA A 284 -29.56 -23.96 -24.73
C ALA A 284 -28.03 -23.94 -24.55
N LYS A 285 -27.35 -22.96 -25.17
CA LYS A 285 -25.95 -22.65 -24.85
C LYS A 285 -25.95 -21.29 -24.16
N PHE A 286 -25.93 -21.29 -22.82
CA PHE A 286 -25.89 -20.06 -22.04
C PHE A 286 -24.45 -19.61 -21.77
N LEU A 287 -24.28 -18.28 -21.74
CA LEU A 287 -22.99 -17.61 -21.47
C LEU A 287 -21.82 -18.15 -22.31
N PRO A 288 -21.95 -18.23 -23.64
CA PRO A 288 -20.86 -18.74 -24.46
C PRO A 288 -19.67 -17.77 -24.45
N VAL A 289 -18.60 -18.15 -23.77
CA VAL A 289 -17.35 -17.39 -23.69
C VAL A 289 -16.75 -17.28 -25.08
N GLY A 290 -16.47 -16.07 -25.58
CA GLY A 290 -15.86 -15.89 -26.90
C GLY A 290 -16.83 -15.82 -28.08
N VAL A 291 -18.16 -15.86 -27.83
CA VAL A 291 -19.13 -15.46 -28.86
C VAL A 291 -19.12 -13.93 -28.99
N PRO A 292 -18.98 -13.38 -30.21
CA PRO A 292 -18.92 -11.95 -30.41
C PRO A 292 -20.22 -11.25 -29.96
N ILE A 293 -20.06 -10.15 -29.24
CA ILE A 293 -21.13 -9.15 -29.08
C ILE A 293 -21.13 -8.29 -30.34
N LEU A 294 -22.19 -8.42 -31.13
CA LEU A 294 -22.33 -7.89 -32.50
C LEU A 294 -22.58 -6.39 -32.54
N ILE A 295 -22.76 -5.75 -31.38
CA ILE A 295 -23.01 -4.33 -31.26
C ILE A 295 -21.83 -3.60 -30.61
N PRO A 296 -21.64 -2.31 -30.92
CA PRO A 296 -20.76 -1.47 -30.13
C PRO A 296 -21.24 -1.42 -28.68
N LEU A 297 -20.38 -1.80 -27.75
CA LEU A 297 -20.64 -1.70 -26.32
C LEU A 297 -20.03 -0.43 -25.76
N THR A 298 -20.81 0.35 -25.04
CA THR A 298 -20.30 1.46 -24.23
C THR A 298 -19.69 0.94 -22.94
N TYR A 299 -18.51 1.41 -22.55
CA TYR A 299 -17.90 1.07 -21.27
C TYR A 299 -18.69 1.67 -20.10
N PRO A 300 -19.02 0.88 -19.07
CA PRO A 300 -19.77 1.38 -17.93
C PRO A 300 -18.90 2.36 -17.15
N ALA A 301 -19.53 3.30 -16.43
CA ALA A 301 -18.80 4.20 -15.55
C ALA A 301 -17.94 3.40 -14.56
N PRO A 302 -16.71 3.85 -14.24
CA PRO A 302 -15.86 3.18 -13.28
C PRO A 302 -16.54 3.13 -11.91
N ASN A 303 -16.37 2.04 -11.16
CA ASN A 303 -16.94 1.90 -9.82
C ASN A 303 -15.91 2.28 -8.77
N VAL A 304 -16.27 3.16 -7.82
CA VAL A 304 -15.40 3.51 -6.70
C VAL A 304 -15.48 2.41 -5.65
N VAL A 305 -14.34 1.87 -5.25
CA VAL A 305 -14.25 0.92 -4.14
C VAL A 305 -13.97 1.73 -2.89
N ASP A 306 -14.94 1.80 -1.97
CA ASP A 306 -14.73 2.47 -0.69
C ASP A 306 -13.55 1.82 0.04
N THR A 307 -12.67 2.67 0.54
CA THR A 307 -11.41 2.29 1.17
C THR A 307 -11.35 2.89 2.55
N THR A 308 -10.79 2.14 3.50
CA THR A 308 -10.53 2.62 4.85
C THR A 308 -9.04 2.46 5.16
N ASN A 309 -8.44 3.51 5.72
CA ASN A 309 -7.10 3.46 6.28
C ASN A 309 -7.18 3.64 7.79
N ASP A 310 -7.05 2.53 8.52
CA ASP A 310 -7.07 2.49 9.98
C ASP A 310 -5.70 2.80 10.60
N ASP A 311 -4.65 2.91 9.79
CA ASP A 311 -3.31 3.23 10.25
C ASP A 311 -3.20 4.70 10.64
N SER A 312 -3.40 4.98 11.93
CA SER A 312 -3.29 6.31 12.51
C SER A 312 -1.86 6.88 12.45
N SER A 313 -0.85 6.06 12.16
CA SER A 313 0.54 6.55 12.00
C SER A 313 0.81 7.12 10.61
N ASN A 314 -0.04 6.83 9.64
CA ASN A 314 0.15 7.20 8.23
C ASN A 314 -1.13 7.79 7.62
N LEU A 315 -1.16 9.12 7.50
CA LEU A 315 -2.30 9.92 7.05
C LEU A 315 -2.42 9.98 5.53
N VAL A 316 -2.61 8.80 4.95
CA VAL A 316 -2.82 8.63 3.51
C VAL A 316 -4.24 8.14 3.25
N ALA A 317 -4.92 8.81 2.33
CA ALA A 317 -6.14 8.31 1.73
C ALA A 317 -5.77 7.23 0.72
N LYS A 318 -6.20 5.99 0.95
CA LYS A 318 -6.14 4.93 -0.06
C LYS A 318 -7.29 5.18 -1.02
N ILE A 319 -7.06 5.19 -2.31
CA ILE A 319 -8.08 5.35 -3.35
C ILE A 319 -8.08 4.09 -4.20
N SER A 320 -9.26 3.53 -4.45
CA SER A 320 -9.39 2.43 -5.40
C SER A 320 -10.66 2.53 -6.23
N TYR A 321 -10.56 2.23 -7.52
CA TYR A 321 -11.71 2.14 -8.41
C TYR A 321 -11.48 1.10 -9.50
N ARG A 322 -12.58 0.64 -10.10
CA ARG A 322 -12.60 -0.43 -11.10
C ARG A 322 -13.21 0.04 -12.40
N GLN A 323 -12.48 -0.09 -13.51
CA GLN A 323 -13.01 0.11 -14.86
C GLN A 323 -13.19 -1.24 -15.54
N VAL A 324 -14.41 -1.56 -15.94
CA VAL A 324 -14.71 -2.77 -16.72
C VAL A 324 -14.44 -2.48 -18.20
N LEU A 325 -13.67 -3.35 -18.85
CA LEU A 325 -13.37 -3.29 -20.28
C LEU A 325 -14.03 -4.47 -20.99
N TYR A 326 -15.08 -4.21 -21.73
CA TYR A 326 -15.68 -5.23 -22.59
C TYR A 326 -14.82 -5.50 -23.81
N LYS A 327 -14.71 -6.78 -24.17
CA LYS A 327 -14.18 -7.19 -25.47
C LYS A 327 -15.22 -6.89 -26.55
N GLN A 328 -14.85 -6.06 -27.51
CA GLN A 328 -15.68 -5.83 -28.69
C GLN A 328 -15.42 -6.90 -29.75
N SER A 329 -16.44 -7.22 -30.55
CA SER A 329 -16.31 -8.19 -31.65
C SER A 329 -15.54 -7.66 -32.87
N ASN A 330 -15.53 -6.35 -33.06
CA ASN A 330 -14.86 -5.67 -34.17
C ASN A 330 -13.94 -4.55 -33.63
N ASN A 331 -12.74 -4.42 -34.21
CA ASN A 331 -11.80 -3.36 -33.84
C ASN A 331 -12.38 -1.95 -34.05
N VAL A 332 -13.31 -1.78 -34.99
CA VAL A 332 -13.99 -0.50 -35.27
C VAL A 332 -14.85 -0.04 -34.07
N PHE A 333 -15.35 -0.96 -33.24
CA PHE A 333 -16.21 -0.63 -32.09
C PHE A 333 -15.44 -0.09 -30.89
N TYR A 334 -14.12 -0.26 -30.84
CA TYR A 334 -13.32 0.36 -29.79
C TYR A 334 -13.21 1.86 -30.06
N PRO A 335 -13.46 2.71 -29.05
CA PRO A 335 -13.21 4.14 -29.18
C PRO A 335 -11.71 4.39 -29.37
N ASP A 336 -11.36 5.53 -29.97
CA ASP A 336 -9.95 5.89 -30.20
C ASP A 336 -9.19 6.05 -28.87
N ASN A 337 -9.88 6.51 -27.84
CA ASN A 337 -9.43 6.50 -26.46
C ASN A 337 -10.59 6.33 -25.48
N LEU A 338 -10.30 5.74 -24.32
CA LEU A 338 -11.16 5.77 -23.14
C LEU A 338 -10.46 6.61 -22.07
N THR A 339 -11.02 7.76 -21.75
CA THR A 339 -10.49 8.66 -20.74
C THR A 339 -11.25 8.46 -19.44
N VAL A 340 -10.58 8.00 -18.39
CA VAL A 340 -11.09 7.92 -17.02
C VAL A 340 -10.67 9.16 -16.26
N THR A 341 -11.62 9.88 -15.68
CA THR A 341 -11.37 11.05 -14.83
C THR A 341 -11.80 10.74 -13.41
N ILE A 342 -10.85 10.84 -12.49
CA ILE A 342 -11.10 10.85 -11.06
C ILE A 342 -11.03 12.30 -10.60
N ASP A 343 -11.99 12.71 -9.80
CA ASP A 343 -12.05 14.05 -9.23
C ASP A 343 -12.11 13.94 -7.71
N PHE A 344 -11.04 14.45 -7.09
CA PHE A 344 -10.84 14.63 -5.65
C PHE A 344 -10.63 16.12 -5.32
N SER A 345 -11.05 17.03 -6.20
CA SER A 345 -11.00 18.49 -5.96
C SER A 345 -11.76 18.91 -4.71
N LYS A 346 -12.74 18.11 -4.32
CA LYS A 346 -13.54 18.27 -3.09
C LYS A 346 -13.00 17.49 -1.90
N ALA A 347 -11.76 17.01 -1.93
CA ALA A 347 -11.24 16.10 -0.91
C ALA A 347 -10.13 16.71 -0.04
N GLY A 348 -9.68 17.96 -0.28
CA GLY A 348 -8.58 18.54 0.50
C GLY A 348 -7.27 17.72 0.45
N LEU A 349 -7.08 16.91 -0.60
CA LEU A 349 -5.94 16.01 -0.77
C LEU A 349 -4.79 16.70 -1.52
N GLU A 350 -3.55 16.33 -1.21
CA GLU A 350 -2.37 16.86 -1.93
C GLU A 350 -2.29 16.25 -3.35
N THR A 351 -2.31 17.09 -4.38
CA THR A 351 -2.43 16.65 -5.78
C THR A 351 -1.12 16.27 -6.47
N ASN A 352 0.01 16.32 -5.75
CA ASN A 352 1.35 16.29 -6.36
C ASN A 352 2.07 14.93 -6.25
N LEU A 353 1.48 13.93 -5.59
CA LEU A 353 2.12 12.65 -5.30
C LEU A 353 1.10 11.50 -5.46
N PHE A 354 1.12 10.81 -6.60
CA PHE A 354 0.34 9.59 -6.81
C PHE A 354 1.29 8.42 -7.03
N ASP A 355 1.32 7.48 -6.09
CA ASP A 355 1.74 6.10 -6.38
C ASP A 355 0.54 5.41 -7.06
N LEU A 356 0.38 5.60 -8.37
CA LEU A 356 -0.73 4.97 -9.11
C LEU A 356 -0.30 3.58 -9.59
N LYS A 357 -1.00 2.56 -9.12
CA LYS A 357 -0.92 1.19 -9.63
C LYS A 357 -2.16 0.88 -10.44
N VAL A 358 -1.98 0.26 -11.60
CA VAL A 358 -3.08 -0.23 -12.42
C VAL A 358 -2.95 -1.73 -12.52
N LEU A 359 -3.94 -2.45 -11.99
CA LEU A 359 -3.94 -3.91 -11.93
C LEU A 359 -4.98 -4.47 -12.89
N ASP A 360 -4.66 -5.58 -13.54
CA ASP A 360 -5.60 -6.35 -14.35
C ASP A 360 -6.58 -7.16 -13.47
N LYS A 361 -7.52 -7.89 -14.10
CA LYS A 361 -8.46 -8.76 -13.39
C LYS A 361 -7.79 -9.90 -12.60
N ASN A 362 -6.52 -10.19 -12.85
CA ASN A 362 -5.72 -11.19 -12.16
C ASN A 362 -4.84 -10.57 -11.05
N GLY A 363 -4.86 -9.25 -10.86
CA GLY A 363 -4.02 -8.53 -9.92
C GLY A 363 -2.61 -8.24 -10.42
N SER A 364 -2.30 -8.49 -11.70
CA SER A 364 -1.02 -8.16 -12.32
C SER A 364 -0.97 -6.69 -12.67
N GLU A 365 0.15 -6.02 -12.37
CA GLU A 365 0.34 -4.61 -12.67
C GLU A 365 0.56 -4.38 -14.18
N ILE A 366 -0.22 -3.47 -14.77
CA ILE A 366 -0.17 -3.04 -16.17
C ILE A 366 0.15 -1.55 -16.21
N ILE A 367 1.37 -1.16 -15.83
CA ILE A 367 1.87 0.17 -16.16
C ILE A 367 2.44 0.10 -17.58
N ASP A 368 1.59 0.40 -18.56
CA ASP A 368 1.92 0.37 -19.98
C ASP A 368 2.25 1.78 -20.50
N ARG A 369 3.27 1.91 -21.37
CA ARG A 369 3.67 3.18 -22.00
C ARG A 369 2.55 3.83 -22.85
N ARG A 370 1.54 3.04 -23.25
CA ARG A 370 0.36 3.48 -24.01
C ARG A 370 -0.76 4.05 -23.11
N MET A 371 -0.55 4.09 -21.80
CA MET A 371 -1.42 4.78 -20.85
C MET A 371 -0.87 6.19 -20.60
N SER A 372 -1.67 7.20 -20.90
CA SER A 372 -1.32 8.58 -20.54
C SER A 372 -1.94 8.93 -19.20
N ILE A 373 -1.10 9.21 -18.21
CA ILE A 373 -1.52 9.65 -16.88
C ILE A 373 -1.20 11.14 -16.80
N MET A 374 -2.25 11.97 -16.77
CA MET A 374 -2.12 13.42 -16.62
C MET A 374 -2.60 13.81 -15.22
N PRO A 375 -1.69 14.01 -14.25
CA PRO A 375 -2.06 14.62 -12.99
C PRO A 375 -2.47 16.08 -13.26
N GLY A 376 -3.72 16.42 -12.94
CA GLY A 376 -4.21 17.79 -12.95
C GLY A 376 -3.49 18.57 -11.86
N LYS A 377 -2.38 19.24 -12.22
CA LYS A 377 -1.44 19.91 -11.29
C LYS A 377 -2.07 21.02 -10.43
N SER A 378 -3.37 21.31 -10.53
CA SER A 378 -4.03 22.36 -9.73
C SER A 378 -5.53 22.19 -9.49
N ASP A 379 -6.22 21.30 -10.20
CA ASP A 379 -7.69 21.20 -10.14
C ASP A 379 -8.20 19.97 -9.39
N GLY A 380 -7.32 19.17 -8.77
CA GLY A 380 -7.71 17.98 -8.01
C GLY A 380 -8.29 16.86 -8.87
N LYS A 381 -7.90 16.80 -10.16
CA LYS A 381 -8.33 15.74 -11.07
C LYS A 381 -7.16 14.89 -11.51
N LEU A 382 -7.38 13.58 -11.57
CA LEU A 382 -6.47 12.64 -12.20
C LEU A 382 -7.15 12.10 -13.46
N THR A 383 -6.53 12.32 -14.61
CA THR A 383 -7.04 11.84 -15.89
C THR A 383 -6.13 10.75 -16.43
N ILE A 384 -6.72 9.61 -16.76
CA ILE A 384 -6.02 8.44 -17.30
C ILE A 384 -6.65 8.11 -18.65
N SER A 385 -5.85 8.11 -19.71
CA SER A 385 -6.32 7.80 -21.06
C SER A 385 -5.77 6.46 -21.52
N LEU A 386 -6.67 5.57 -21.93
CA LEU A 386 -6.37 4.25 -22.51
C LEU A 386 -6.54 4.35 -24.03
N SER A 387 -5.48 4.10 -24.78
CA SER A 387 -5.55 4.09 -26.25
C SER A 387 -6.36 2.91 -26.79
N LYS A 388 -6.90 3.05 -28.01
CA LYS A 388 -7.58 1.98 -28.74
C LYS A 388 -6.80 0.66 -28.76
N ALA A 389 -5.49 0.71 -29.05
CA ALA A 389 -4.64 -0.48 -29.08
C ALA A 389 -4.63 -1.22 -27.73
N LEU A 390 -4.51 -0.46 -26.63
CA LEU A 390 -4.55 -1.01 -25.29
C LEU A 390 -5.94 -1.54 -24.92
N LEU A 391 -7.02 -0.85 -25.33
CA LEU A 391 -8.39 -1.33 -25.12
C LEU A 391 -8.66 -2.65 -25.86
N THR A 392 -8.15 -2.79 -27.08
CA THR A 392 -8.27 -4.04 -27.87
C THR A 392 -7.53 -5.19 -27.21
N GLU A 393 -6.32 -4.93 -26.69
CA GLU A 393 -5.52 -5.92 -25.96
C GLU A 393 -6.18 -6.34 -24.64
N LEU A 394 -6.64 -5.35 -23.87
CA LEU A 394 -7.26 -5.55 -22.56
C LEU A 394 -8.77 -5.86 -22.64
N GLY A 395 -9.31 -6.15 -23.81
CA GLY A 395 -10.72 -6.54 -23.94
C GLY A 395 -11.04 -7.75 -23.04
N ASP A 396 -12.19 -7.72 -22.38
CA ASP A 396 -12.61 -8.71 -21.37
C ASP A 396 -11.75 -8.65 -20.08
N ASN A 397 -11.50 -7.44 -19.59
CA ASN A 397 -10.69 -7.19 -18.39
C ASN A 397 -11.42 -6.26 -17.41
N VAL A 398 -10.94 -6.22 -16.18
CA VAL A 398 -11.37 -5.28 -15.14
C VAL A 398 -10.12 -4.64 -14.57
N LEU A 399 -9.92 -3.38 -14.90
CA LEU A 399 -8.78 -2.63 -14.41
C LEU A 399 -9.08 -2.10 -13.02
N THR A 400 -8.26 -2.47 -12.05
CA THR A 400 -8.29 -1.92 -10.70
C THR A 400 -7.19 -0.90 -10.56
N PHE A 401 -7.57 0.35 -10.39
CA PHE A 401 -6.64 1.43 -10.12
C PHE A 401 -6.55 1.61 -8.62
N GLN A 402 -5.32 1.74 -8.12
CA GLN A 402 -5.03 1.92 -6.71
C GLN A 402 -4.05 3.06 -6.56
N SER A 403 -4.30 3.95 -5.59
CA SER A 403 -3.34 4.98 -5.23
C SER A 403 -3.40 5.32 -3.76
N THR A 404 -2.31 5.88 -3.25
CA THR A 404 -2.24 6.50 -1.92
C THR A 404 -2.01 7.98 -2.11
N VAL A 405 -2.82 8.80 -1.43
CA VAL A 405 -2.75 10.25 -1.52
C VAL A 405 -2.57 10.81 -0.11
N PRO A 406 -1.49 11.55 0.17
CA PRO A 406 -1.32 12.24 1.44
C PRO A 406 -2.45 13.24 1.69
N ILE A 407 -2.95 13.28 2.93
CA ILE A 407 -3.91 14.30 3.36
C ILE A 407 -3.16 15.63 3.56
N ASN A 408 -3.69 16.73 3.03
CA ASN A 408 -3.17 18.05 3.32
C ASN A 408 -3.58 18.48 4.73
N THR A 409 -2.75 18.15 5.72
CA THR A 409 -3.00 18.47 7.13
C THR A 409 -2.92 19.95 7.44
N LYS A 410 -2.60 20.81 6.46
CA LYS A 410 -2.59 22.27 6.60
C LYS A 410 -3.82 22.95 5.99
N ASP A 411 -4.70 22.19 5.32
CA ASP A 411 -5.92 22.74 4.77
C ASP A 411 -6.89 23.14 5.88
N SER A 412 -7.25 24.43 5.93
CA SER A 412 -8.24 24.97 6.85
C SER A 412 -9.62 24.28 6.75
N LYS A 413 -9.92 23.61 5.63
CA LYS A 413 -11.18 22.91 5.39
C LYS A 413 -11.13 21.42 5.75
N LEU A 414 -10.01 20.90 6.25
CA LEU A 414 -9.88 19.47 6.57
C LEU A 414 -11.00 18.98 7.52
N MET A 415 -11.42 19.81 8.45
CA MET A 415 -12.49 19.49 9.40
C MET A 415 -13.89 19.38 8.79
N GLU A 416 -14.11 19.90 7.58
CA GLU A 416 -15.38 19.70 6.85
C GLU A 416 -15.60 18.21 6.49
N TYR A 417 -14.52 17.41 6.48
CA TYR A 417 -14.54 15.99 6.16
C TYR A 417 -14.52 15.08 7.41
N TYR A 418 -14.38 15.63 8.61
CA TYR A 418 -14.31 14.81 9.82
C TYR A 418 -15.71 14.39 10.30
N ASP A 419 -15.96 13.08 10.35
CA ASP A 419 -17.14 12.51 10.97
C ASP A 419 -16.83 12.11 12.41
N ALA A 420 -17.29 12.92 13.35
CA ALA A 420 -17.09 12.71 14.78
C ALA A 420 -17.75 11.41 15.31
N ALA A 421 -18.80 10.90 14.65
CA ALA A 421 -19.48 9.68 15.09
C ALA A 421 -18.66 8.43 14.77
N SER A 422 -18.00 8.40 13.62
CA SER A 422 -17.13 7.29 13.22
C SER A 422 -15.67 7.47 13.64
N GLY A 423 -15.20 8.71 13.82
CA GLY A 423 -13.80 9.02 14.11
C GLY A 423 -12.89 9.02 12.87
N TYR A 424 -13.47 9.14 11.67
CA TYR A 424 -12.75 9.14 10.39
C TYR A 424 -12.91 10.48 9.67
N PHE A 425 -11.89 10.85 8.90
CA PHE A 425 -12.08 11.75 7.77
C PHE A 425 -12.70 10.98 6.62
N ASP A 426 -13.79 11.50 6.05
CA ASP A 426 -14.52 10.92 4.92
C ASP A 426 -14.35 11.84 3.70
N PHE A 427 -13.44 11.45 2.81
CA PHE A 427 -13.08 12.22 1.63
C PHE A 427 -13.93 11.78 0.43
N PRO A 428 -14.85 12.62 -0.08
CA PRO A 428 -15.68 12.27 -1.22
C PRO A 428 -14.86 12.25 -2.51
N LEU A 429 -15.05 11.20 -3.30
CA LEU A 429 -14.40 10.98 -4.58
C LEU A 429 -15.46 10.78 -5.64
N THR A 430 -15.21 11.30 -6.84
CA THR A 430 -16.05 10.99 -8.00
C THR A 430 -15.22 10.46 -9.14
N VAL A 431 -15.78 9.52 -9.90
CA VAL A 431 -15.10 8.90 -11.03
C VAL A 431 -16.07 8.77 -12.20
N LYS A 432 -15.57 9.05 -13.40
CA LYS A 432 -16.30 8.89 -14.66
C LYS A 432 -15.35 8.46 -15.77
N ASN A 433 -15.90 8.02 -16.89
CA ASN A 433 -15.13 7.84 -18.12
C ASN A 433 -15.76 8.60 -19.29
N SER A 434 -15.06 8.70 -20.41
CA SER A 434 -15.50 9.43 -21.60
C SER A 434 -16.64 8.75 -22.37
N ASP A 435 -16.92 7.48 -22.10
CA ASP A 435 -17.90 6.66 -22.83
C ASP A 435 -19.23 6.50 -22.06
N SER A 436 -19.29 7.07 -20.84
CA SER A 436 -20.47 7.07 -19.98
C SER A 436 -20.79 8.47 -19.48
N ALA A 437 -22.07 8.84 -19.53
CA ALA A 437 -22.56 10.07 -18.90
C ALA A 437 -22.69 9.93 -17.36
N VAL A 438 -22.62 8.70 -16.84
CA VAL A 438 -22.77 8.41 -15.41
C VAL A 438 -21.48 8.75 -14.67
N THR A 439 -21.61 9.48 -13.56
CA THR A 439 -20.53 9.72 -12.62
C THR A 439 -20.82 8.93 -11.36
N ASN A 440 -19.91 8.04 -10.98
CA ASN A 440 -20.02 7.30 -9.73
C ASN A 440 -19.31 8.06 -8.61
N THR A 441 -19.85 7.96 -7.41
CA THR A 441 -19.31 8.59 -6.20
C THR A 441 -18.92 7.53 -5.20
N GLY A 442 -17.87 7.78 -4.43
CA GLY A 442 -17.49 6.96 -3.28
C GLY A 442 -16.68 7.78 -2.29
N SER A 443 -16.07 7.11 -1.32
CA SER A 443 -15.34 7.75 -0.24
C SER A 443 -14.01 7.06 0.05
N ALA A 444 -12.99 7.85 0.39
CA ALA A 444 -11.80 7.35 1.05
C ALA A 444 -11.84 7.76 2.52
N LYS A 445 -11.84 6.78 3.42
CA LYS A 445 -11.89 7.01 4.86
C LYS A 445 -10.51 6.88 5.48
N VAL A 446 -10.12 7.87 6.28
CA VAL A 446 -8.84 7.84 6.99
C VAL A 446 -9.08 8.08 8.47
N LYS A 447 -8.61 7.16 9.31
CA LYS A 447 -8.80 7.25 10.75
C LYS A 447 -8.05 8.46 11.28
N MET A 448 -8.75 9.30 12.04
CA MET A 448 -8.12 10.43 12.69
C MET A 448 -7.23 9.93 13.83
N PRO A 449 -5.92 10.23 13.84
CA PRO A 449 -5.06 9.88 14.96
C PRO A 449 -5.50 10.60 16.23
N ALA A 450 -5.33 9.91 17.36
CA ALA A 450 -5.45 10.56 18.65
C ALA A 450 -4.37 11.65 18.79
N PRO A 451 -4.64 12.72 19.57
CA PRO A 451 -3.61 13.70 19.89
C PRO A 451 -2.40 13.03 20.55
N THR A 452 -1.21 13.62 20.37
CA THR A 452 0.05 13.08 20.87
C THR A 452 0.72 14.04 21.84
N ALA A 453 1.57 13.51 22.72
CA ALA A 453 2.44 14.28 23.60
C ALA A 453 3.70 13.47 23.93
N ASP A 454 4.75 14.15 24.36
CA ASP A 454 5.96 13.51 24.86
C ASP A 454 5.81 13.26 26.37
N PRO A 455 6.12 12.04 26.86
CA PRO A 455 6.08 11.76 28.30
C PRO A 455 7.28 12.39 29.00
N ILE A 456 7.05 12.95 30.20
CA ILE A 456 8.11 13.38 31.11
C ILE A 456 8.28 12.30 32.19
N PRO A 457 9.40 11.56 32.22
CA PRO A 457 9.66 10.58 33.26
C PRO A 457 9.61 11.18 34.67
N GLN A 458 9.10 10.42 35.64
CA GLN A 458 8.97 10.86 37.03
C GLN A 458 9.57 9.86 38.01
N THR A 459 10.04 10.36 39.15
CA THR A 459 10.50 9.53 40.27
C THR A 459 9.57 9.74 41.46
N VAL A 460 9.02 8.65 42.01
CA VAL A 460 8.04 8.69 43.10
C VAL A 460 8.43 7.74 44.23
N ARG A 461 7.93 7.98 45.44
CA ARG A 461 8.18 7.09 46.59
C ARG A 461 7.28 5.85 46.52
N ILE A 462 7.76 4.70 46.99
CA ILE A 462 6.88 3.55 47.30
C ILE A 462 5.70 4.00 48.17
N GLY A 463 4.50 3.60 47.77
CA GLY A 463 3.24 3.95 48.42
C GLY A 463 2.61 5.26 47.90
N SER A 464 3.31 6.02 47.06
CA SER A 464 2.70 7.15 46.33
C SER A 464 1.67 6.63 45.33
N SER A 465 0.83 7.53 44.84
CA SER A 465 -0.20 7.24 43.84
C SER A 465 -0.23 8.30 42.75
N THR A 466 -0.99 8.05 41.69
CA THR A 466 -1.32 9.05 40.68
C THR A 466 -2.08 10.26 41.24
N GLU A 467 -2.69 10.16 42.43
CA GLU A 467 -3.34 11.30 43.10
C GLU A 467 -2.32 12.29 43.67
N ASP A 468 -1.08 11.83 43.91
CA ASP A 468 0.03 12.66 44.39
C ASP A 468 0.75 13.38 43.24
N LEU A 469 0.33 13.13 41.98
CA LEU A 469 0.92 13.69 40.77
C LEU A 469 -0.08 14.60 40.04
N LYS A 470 0.43 15.57 39.29
CA LYS A 470 -0.38 16.41 38.40
C LYS A 470 -0.17 15.98 36.96
N ALA A 471 -1.17 15.35 36.35
CA ALA A 471 -1.09 14.83 34.99
C ALA A 471 -0.58 15.86 33.95
N ALA A 472 -0.96 17.13 34.09
CA ALA A 472 -0.54 18.21 33.19
C ALA A 472 0.97 18.50 33.24
N ASP A 473 1.63 18.22 34.36
CA ASP A 473 3.07 18.42 34.54
C ASP A 473 3.89 17.23 33.98
N LEU A 474 3.23 16.16 33.55
CA LEU A 474 3.87 14.90 33.13
C LEU A 474 3.94 14.71 31.61
N VAL A 475 3.40 15.65 30.83
CA VAL A 475 3.40 15.60 29.37
C VAL A 475 3.82 16.94 28.78
N THR A 476 4.56 16.90 27.69
CA THR A 476 4.99 18.08 26.92
C THR A 476 4.71 17.89 25.43
N ASN A 477 4.94 18.94 24.63
CA ASN A 477 4.78 18.88 23.16
C ASN A 477 3.41 18.34 22.72
N LEU A 478 2.36 18.78 23.44
CA LEU A 478 0.97 18.50 23.09
C LEU A 478 0.69 18.92 21.64
N ASN A 479 0.37 17.94 20.80
CA ASN A 479 0.22 18.14 19.36
C ASN A 479 -1.08 17.50 18.86
N SER A 480 -1.82 18.24 18.03
CA SER A 480 -2.95 17.75 17.27
C SER A 480 -2.63 17.79 15.78
N LEU A 481 -3.21 16.87 15.03
CA LEU A 481 -3.10 16.89 13.58
C LEU A 481 -3.96 17.99 12.95
N VAL A 482 -5.06 18.37 13.60
CA VAL A 482 -5.99 19.36 13.06
C VAL A 482 -5.36 20.76 13.12
N PRO A 483 -5.33 21.51 11.99
CA PRO A 483 -4.90 22.91 12.01
C PRO A 483 -5.62 23.72 13.07
N ASN A 484 -4.86 24.43 13.90
CA ASN A 484 -5.37 25.33 14.94
C ASN A 484 -6.15 24.63 16.08
N ASP A 485 -6.15 23.31 16.16
CA ASP A 485 -6.70 22.60 17.31
C ASP A 485 -5.77 22.72 18.52
N THR A 486 -6.36 22.70 19.71
CA THR A 486 -5.64 22.74 20.98
C THR A 486 -5.91 21.44 21.74
N VAL A 487 -4.87 20.86 22.31
CA VAL A 487 -4.97 19.64 23.10
C VAL A 487 -4.98 20.01 24.58
N GLU A 488 -5.90 19.43 25.34
CA GLU A 488 -5.97 19.57 26.80
C GLU A 488 -5.61 18.26 27.50
N VAL A 489 -5.03 18.37 28.70
CA VAL A 489 -4.75 17.21 29.54
C VAL A 489 -6.00 16.92 30.37
N VAL A 490 -6.60 15.74 30.19
CA VAL A 490 -7.82 15.32 30.89
C VAL A 490 -7.51 14.86 32.31
N GLY A 491 -6.43 14.10 32.50
CA GLY A 491 -6.04 13.53 33.79
C GLY A 491 -5.34 12.18 33.64
N PHE A 492 -5.31 11.39 34.72
CA PHE A 492 -4.88 9.99 34.65
C PHE A 492 -6.04 9.10 34.21
N LYS A 493 -5.74 8.06 33.43
CA LYS A 493 -6.74 7.07 32.99
C LYS A 493 -7.37 6.32 34.17
N GLU A 494 -6.56 6.01 35.17
CA GLU A 494 -6.96 5.28 36.36
C GLU A 494 -6.11 5.72 37.56
N THR A 495 -6.65 5.54 38.77
CA THR A 495 -5.88 5.69 40.00
C THR A 495 -4.96 4.49 40.17
N LYS A 496 -3.65 4.73 40.26
CA LYS A 496 -2.64 3.69 40.47
C LYS A 496 -1.77 4.02 41.65
N THR A 497 -1.52 3.03 42.51
CA THR A 497 -0.59 3.12 43.64
C THR A 497 0.72 2.41 43.27
N PHE A 498 1.85 3.04 43.56
CA PHE A 498 3.19 2.56 43.23
C PHE A 498 3.79 1.80 44.43
N SER A 499 3.46 0.51 44.57
CA SER A 499 3.80 -0.28 45.77
C SER A 499 5.15 -0.99 45.73
N THR A 500 5.77 -1.12 44.56
CA THR A 500 6.97 -1.93 44.35
C THR A 500 8.10 -1.05 43.85
N GLU A 501 9.30 -1.20 44.42
CA GLU A 501 10.50 -0.50 43.97
C GLU A 501 10.85 -0.87 42.51
N GLY A 502 11.37 0.10 41.75
CA GLY A 502 11.83 -0.11 40.37
C GLY A 502 11.03 0.65 39.32
N SER A 503 11.02 0.13 38.09
CA SER A 503 10.33 0.77 36.97
C SER A 503 8.85 0.43 36.96
N ASP A 504 8.02 1.46 36.89
CA ASP A 504 6.58 1.37 36.71
C ASP A 504 6.10 2.40 35.65
N SER A 505 4.79 2.51 35.44
CA SER A 505 4.21 3.51 34.55
C SER A 505 2.81 3.95 34.97
N ALA A 506 2.44 5.17 34.57
CA ALA A 506 1.09 5.70 34.67
C ALA A 506 0.61 6.17 33.29
N VAL A 507 -0.70 6.14 33.04
CA VAL A 507 -1.25 6.57 31.74
C VAL A 507 -1.96 7.91 31.92
N VAL A 508 -1.48 8.94 31.23
CA VAL A 508 -2.12 10.26 31.14
C VAL A 508 -3.02 10.30 29.91
N GLN A 509 -4.25 10.75 30.09
CA GLN A 509 -5.20 11.00 29.02
C GLN A 509 -5.14 12.47 28.59
N ILE A 510 -5.00 12.69 27.29
CA ILE A 510 -5.06 14.00 26.64
C ILE A 510 -6.21 14.00 25.62
N LYS A 511 -6.78 15.16 25.32
CA LYS A 511 -7.96 15.27 24.46
C LYS A 511 -7.85 16.45 23.50
N SER A 512 -8.18 16.21 22.24
CA SER A 512 -8.34 17.27 21.23
C SER A 512 -9.63 18.03 21.51
N LYS A 513 -9.57 19.37 21.57
CA LYS A 513 -10.77 20.17 21.82
C LYS A 513 -11.73 20.18 20.64
N GLU A 514 -11.21 20.19 19.41
CA GLU A 514 -12.04 20.20 18.22
C GLU A 514 -12.66 18.84 17.89
N THR A 515 -11.87 17.74 17.98
CA THR A 515 -12.37 16.41 17.60
C THR A 515 -12.98 15.64 18.76
N GLY A 516 -12.62 15.98 20.00
CA GLY A 516 -13.00 15.22 21.19
C GLY A 516 -12.26 13.89 21.37
N LEU A 517 -11.36 13.51 20.45
CA LEU A 517 -10.58 12.28 20.54
C LEU A 517 -9.60 12.31 21.71
N VAL A 518 -9.48 11.17 22.38
CA VAL A 518 -8.61 10.99 23.56
C VAL A 518 -7.37 10.21 23.15
N GLY A 519 -6.19 10.78 23.44
CA GLY A 519 -4.89 10.13 23.36
C GLY A 519 -4.45 9.64 24.75
N GLU A 520 -3.71 8.53 24.77
CA GLU A 520 -3.17 7.93 25.99
C GLU A 520 -1.64 7.94 25.91
N ILE A 521 -1.01 8.56 26.91
CA ILE A 521 0.44 8.74 26.98
C ILE A 521 0.96 7.99 28.20
N THR A 522 1.80 6.98 27.96
CA THR A 522 2.43 6.19 29.01
C THR A 522 3.61 6.96 29.59
N ILE A 523 3.50 7.35 30.85
CA ILE A 523 4.53 8.06 31.61
C ILE A 523 5.41 7.05 32.32
N PRO A 524 6.72 7.02 32.06
CA PRO A 524 7.66 6.21 32.83
C PRO A 524 7.75 6.73 34.27
N ILE A 525 7.58 5.83 35.24
CA ILE A 525 7.67 6.13 36.68
C ILE A 525 8.82 5.29 37.26
N THR A 526 9.76 5.91 37.96
CA THR A 526 10.76 5.22 38.77
C THR A 526 10.33 5.29 40.23
N VAL A 527 9.95 4.15 40.79
CA VAL A 527 9.53 4.04 42.19
C VAL A 527 10.77 3.79 43.04
N VAL A 528 11.10 4.74 43.91
CA VAL A 528 12.25 4.65 44.81
C VAL A 528 11.78 4.45 46.25
N LYS A 529 12.51 3.63 47.00
CA LYS A 529 12.35 3.58 48.44
C LYS A 529 13.07 4.78 49.06
N ILE A 530 12.33 5.84 49.39
CA ILE A 530 12.90 6.91 50.22
C ILE A 530 13.03 6.35 51.64
N LEU A 531 14.26 6.01 52.02
CA LEU A 531 14.64 5.69 53.39
C LEU A 531 14.57 6.98 54.22
N GLU A 532 13.46 7.19 54.91
CA GLU A 532 13.29 8.28 55.89
C GLU A 532 13.84 7.95 57.27
N GLU A 533 14.56 6.84 57.43
CA GLU A 533 15.06 6.40 58.73
C GLU A 533 16.57 6.64 58.84
N ALA A 534 16.96 7.42 59.86
CA ALA A 534 18.35 7.50 60.29
C ALA A 534 18.82 6.09 60.63
N GLN A 535 19.80 5.57 59.89
CA GLN A 535 20.39 4.28 60.22
C GLN A 535 21.32 4.46 61.43
N LEU A 536 21.00 3.80 62.53
CA LEU A 536 21.98 3.50 63.57
C LEU A 536 22.64 2.16 63.21
N SER A 537 23.97 2.14 63.18
CA SER A 537 24.75 0.93 63.04
C SER A 537 25.77 0.84 64.18
N TRP A 538 26.10 -0.39 64.58
CA TRP A 538 27.24 -0.65 65.44
C TRP A 538 28.34 -1.27 64.58
N THR A 539 29.56 -0.77 64.67
CA THR A 539 30.75 -1.52 64.21
C THR A 539 31.41 -2.17 65.42
N THR A 540 31.37 -3.51 65.48
CA THR A 540 32.13 -4.32 66.45
C THR A 540 33.58 -4.55 66.01
N ASP A 541 34.20 -3.61 65.30
CA ASP A 541 35.43 -3.87 64.54
C ASP A 541 36.73 -3.91 65.34
N LYS A 542 36.70 -3.92 66.68
CA LYS A 542 37.88 -4.26 67.50
C LYS A 542 37.51 -4.99 68.78
N LEU A 543 37.39 -6.31 68.70
CA LEU A 543 37.54 -7.24 69.82
C LEU A 543 37.89 -8.63 69.29
N THR A 544 39.07 -8.73 68.68
CA THR A 544 39.84 -9.98 68.71
C THR A 544 40.86 -9.83 69.83
N ASP A 545 40.80 -10.77 70.78
CA ASP A 545 41.62 -10.95 71.98
C ASP A 545 41.35 -9.99 73.15
N VAL A 546 40.45 -10.42 74.04
CA VAL A 546 40.62 -10.21 75.48
C VAL A 546 40.83 -11.60 76.08
N GLU A 547 42.08 -11.89 76.42
CA GLU A 547 42.40 -12.93 77.39
C GLU A 547 41.61 -12.65 78.67
N SER A 548 40.98 -13.69 79.21
CA SER A 548 40.38 -13.65 80.53
C SER A 548 41.47 -13.45 81.59
N GLU A 549 41.78 -12.21 81.95
CA GLU A 549 42.44 -11.91 83.22
C GLU A 549 41.37 -11.81 84.32
N SER A 550 41.41 -12.75 85.26
CA SER A 550 40.68 -12.63 86.52
C SER A 550 41.34 -11.53 87.36
N VAL A 551 40.69 -10.38 87.48
CA VAL A 551 41.02 -9.40 88.51
C VAL A 551 40.00 -9.55 89.64
N ASP A 552 40.43 -10.20 90.71
CA ASP A 552 39.66 -10.26 91.96
C ASP A 552 39.66 -8.85 92.57
N GLY A 553 38.48 -8.23 92.64
CA GLY A 553 38.27 -6.99 93.40
C GLY A 553 38.28 -5.65 92.63
N ALA A 554 37.66 -5.54 91.46
CA ALA A 554 37.36 -4.24 90.84
C ALA A 554 35.93 -3.77 91.16
N THR A 555 35.81 -2.59 91.76
CA THR A 555 34.58 -1.81 91.90
C THR A 555 33.98 -1.55 90.53
N ILE A 556 32.67 -1.74 90.36
CA ILE A 556 31.95 -1.39 89.13
C ILE A 556 32.25 0.08 88.81
N ALA A 557 32.80 0.35 87.62
CA ALA A 557 33.01 1.72 87.14
C ALA A 557 31.69 2.50 87.21
N GLU A 558 31.74 3.79 87.53
CA GLU A 558 30.54 4.61 87.80
C GLU A 558 29.54 4.64 86.62
N THR A 559 29.99 4.34 85.40
CA THR A 559 29.20 4.30 84.17
C THR A 559 29.63 3.15 83.24
N PHE A 560 28.68 2.60 82.47
CA PHE A 560 28.94 1.79 81.27
C PHE A 560 28.94 2.71 80.06
N SER A 561 30.02 2.73 79.28
CA SER A 561 30.13 3.59 78.10
C SER A 561 30.38 2.78 76.82
N LYS A 562 29.69 3.12 75.73
CA LYS A 562 29.84 2.46 74.43
C LYS A 562 29.65 3.46 73.28
N ASN A 563 30.50 3.37 72.25
CA ASN A 563 30.35 4.21 71.07
C ASN A 563 29.19 3.71 70.19
N VAL A 564 28.36 4.65 69.75
CA VAL A 564 27.18 4.46 68.91
C VAL A 564 27.37 5.29 67.65
N TYR A 565 27.20 4.67 66.48
CA TYR A 565 27.28 5.40 65.22
C TYR A 565 25.88 5.68 64.68
N TRP A 566 25.66 6.91 64.23
CA TRP A 566 24.38 7.34 63.66
C TRP A 566 24.61 8.30 62.49
N GLN A 567 23.66 8.36 61.56
CA GLN A 567 23.74 9.21 60.37
C GLN A 567 22.63 10.25 60.40
N THR A 568 22.97 11.53 60.21
CA THR A 568 21.99 12.62 60.20
C THR A 568 21.18 12.64 58.91
N PRO A 569 19.82 12.58 58.98
CA PRO A 569 18.97 12.60 57.79
C PRO A 569 18.69 14.02 57.26
N LEU A 570 18.91 15.07 58.07
CA LEU A 570 18.57 16.46 57.73
C LEU A 570 19.60 17.45 58.32
N GLU A 571 20.06 18.40 57.50
CA GLU A 571 20.91 19.52 57.92
C GLU A 571 20.14 20.49 58.85
N ASN A 572 20.85 21.08 59.82
CA ASN A 572 20.36 22.16 60.70
C ASN A 572 19.24 21.82 61.71
N ARG A 573 19.14 20.55 62.16
CA ARG A 573 18.33 20.19 63.33
C ARG A 573 19.19 19.72 64.51
N GLN A 574 18.71 19.97 65.73
CA GLN A 574 19.28 19.42 66.96
C GLN A 574 18.62 18.07 67.26
N TYR A 575 19.42 17.10 67.72
CA TYR A 575 18.97 15.76 68.03
C TYR A 575 19.33 15.38 69.46
N VAL A 576 18.57 14.44 70.03
CA VAL A 576 18.83 13.92 71.37
C VAL A 576 18.75 12.40 71.37
N MET A 577 19.72 11.76 72.00
CA MET A 577 19.74 10.33 72.26
C MET A 577 19.09 10.05 73.61
N VAL A 578 18.13 9.15 73.66
CA VAL A 578 17.37 8.82 74.85
C VAL A 578 17.50 7.33 75.10
N THR A 579 18.05 6.98 76.26
CA THR A 579 18.15 5.59 76.69
C THR A 579 17.08 5.32 77.73
N THR A 580 16.24 4.33 77.47
CA THR A 580 15.13 3.93 78.34
C THR A 580 15.38 2.51 78.79
N ASN A 581 15.25 2.21 80.08
CA ASN A 581 15.21 0.82 80.54
C ASN A 581 13.86 0.25 80.10
N THR A 582 13.84 -0.73 79.20
CA THR A 582 12.58 -1.26 78.66
C THR A 582 11.85 -2.17 79.65
N ASP A 583 12.52 -2.64 80.70
CA ASP A 583 11.90 -3.45 81.74
C ASP A 583 11.09 -2.58 82.73
N THR A 584 11.54 -1.35 83.00
CA THR A 584 10.85 -0.42 83.92
C THR A 584 10.10 0.72 83.21
N GLY A 585 10.47 1.04 81.97
CA GLY A 585 9.98 2.19 81.22
C GLY A 585 10.66 3.52 81.59
N ASP A 586 11.63 3.52 82.51
CA ASP A 586 12.29 4.74 82.99
C ASP A 586 13.32 5.25 81.97
N ILE A 587 13.35 6.58 81.79
CA ILE A 587 14.42 7.23 81.05
C ILE A 587 15.68 7.23 81.91
N VAL A 588 16.69 6.50 81.44
CA VAL A 588 17.96 6.27 82.11
C VAL A 588 18.95 7.41 81.84
N THR A 589 19.00 7.88 80.59
CA THR A 589 19.79 9.05 80.21
C THR A 589 19.18 9.76 79.00
N THR A 590 19.48 11.04 78.86
CA THR A 590 19.12 11.86 77.70
C THR A 590 20.34 12.72 77.35
N GLN A 591 21.00 12.40 76.23
CA GLN A 591 22.25 13.03 75.81
C GLN A 591 22.00 13.88 74.54
N PRO A 592 22.30 15.18 74.54
CA PRO A 592 22.24 15.99 73.33
C PRO A 592 23.34 15.53 72.36
N ILE A 593 23.01 15.50 71.07
CA ILE A 593 23.93 15.07 70.02
C ILE A 593 24.50 16.31 69.34
N THR A 594 25.83 16.42 69.26
CA THR A 594 26.49 17.65 68.78
C THR A 594 26.66 17.59 67.26
N ASN A 595 25.81 18.30 66.53
CA ASN A 595 25.76 18.20 65.06
C ASN A 595 26.99 18.87 64.40
N GLY A 596 28.00 18.08 64.03
CA GLY A 596 29.28 18.56 63.47
C GLY A 596 29.54 18.23 62.00
N ALA A 597 28.68 17.46 61.31
CA ALA A 597 28.97 16.97 59.95
C ALA A 597 27.80 17.05 58.97
N SER A 598 28.14 17.12 57.68
CA SER A 598 27.26 17.15 56.50
C SER A 598 26.39 15.89 56.36
N ILE A 599 25.20 16.05 55.73
CA ILE A 599 24.23 14.98 55.47
C ILE A 599 24.94 13.74 54.89
N GLY A 600 24.64 12.57 55.44
CA GLY A 600 25.16 11.31 54.92
C GLY A 600 26.46 10.80 55.56
N THR A 601 27.03 11.51 56.54
CA THR A 601 28.24 11.06 57.26
C THR A 601 27.86 10.37 58.58
N TYR A 602 28.44 9.21 58.88
CA TYR A 602 28.29 8.56 60.19
C TYR A 602 29.02 9.38 61.26
N GLN A 603 28.33 9.70 62.35
CA GLN A 603 28.88 10.34 63.54
C GLN A 603 28.96 9.33 64.68
N GLU A 604 30.06 9.37 65.43
CA GLU A 604 30.30 8.55 66.61
C GLU A 604 29.91 9.33 67.86
N GLU A 605 29.00 8.78 68.66
CA GLU A 605 28.56 9.36 69.94
C GLU A 605 28.72 8.34 71.06
N MET A 606 29.18 8.78 72.24
CA MET A 606 29.42 7.89 73.38
C MET A 606 28.16 7.76 74.23
N LEU A 607 27.49 6.61 74.14
CA LEU A 607 26.37 6.25 75.00
C LEU A 607 26.89 5.94 76.41
N GLU A 608 26.36 6.62 77.43
CA GLU A 608 26.69 6.35 78.84
C GLU A 608 25.45 5.91 79.62
N ILE A 609 25.51 4.74 80.23
CA ILE A 609 24.49 4.20 81.14
C ILE A 609 25.07 4.25 82.56
N PRO A 610 24.52 5.06 83.48
CA PRO A 610 25.02 5.14 84.84
C PRO A 610 24.86 3.79 85.55
N SER A 611 25.87 3.41 86.34
CA SER A 611 25.88 2.14 87.09
C SER A 611 24.65 1.98 88.00
N SER A 612 24.07 3.09 88.48
CA SER A 612 22.82 3.09 89.26
C SER A 612 21.59 2.58 88.48
N ALA A 613 21.64 2.57 87.15
CA ALA A 613 20.57 2.06 86.29
C ALA A 613 20.76 0.58 85.90
N ILE A 614 21.91 -0.02 86.22
CA ILE A 614 22.28 -1.39 85.86
C ILE A 614 22.06 -2.30 87.05
N THR A 615 21.11 -3.22 86.95
CA THR A 615 20.83 -4.22 88.00
C THR A 615 21.52 -5.55 87.70
N SER A 616 21.73 -6.40 88.71
CA SER A 616 22.26 -7.75 88.49
C SER A 616 21.26 -8.58 87.68
N GLY A 617 21.70 -9.23 86.60
CA GLY A 617 20.85 -9.98 85.68
C GLY A 617 20.84 -9.41 84.26
N ILE A 618 19.82 -9.78 83.48
CA ILE A 618 19.63 -9.28 82.11
C ILE A 618 18.84 -7.96 82.21
N ASN A 619 19.43 -6.88 81.70
CA ASN A 619 18.79 -5.57 81.61
C ASN A 619 18.52 -5.26 80.14
N HIS A 620 17.28 -4.88 79.82
CA HIS A 620 16.92 -4.47 78.48
C HIS A 620 16.81 -2.94 78.42
N TYR A 621 17.47 -2.33 77.44
CA TYR A 621 17.39 -0.91 77.16
C TYR A 621 16.92 -0.67 75.74
N SER A 622 16.33 0.49 75.52
CA SER A 622 15.97 1.02 74.22
C SER A 622 16.66 2.37 74.07
N VAL A 623 17.54 2.49 73.09
CA VAL A 623 18.21 3.74 72.73
C VAL A 623 17.50 4.29 71.51
N ALA A 624 16.93 5.48 71.63
CA ALA A 624 16.16 6.12 70.57
C ALA A 624 16.68 7.54 70.30
N ILE A 625 16.77 7.91 69.02
CA ILE A 625 17.16 9.28 68.62
C ILE A 625 15.89 10.05 68.24
N TYR A 626 15.76 11.26 68.75
CA TYR A 626 14.65 12.17 68.45
C TYR A 626 15.18 13.47 67.85
N ALA A 627 14.40 14.06 66.94
CA ALA A 627 14.57 15.46 66.59
C ALA A 627 14.08 16.34 67.75
N THR A 628 14.77 17.43 68.03
CA THR A 628 14.35 18.43 69.01
C THR A 628 13.93 19.73 68.34
N ASP A 629 13.03 20.47 68.97
CA ASP A 629 12.73 21.85 68.59
C ASP A 629 13.84 22.82 69.04
N GLU A 630 13.70 24.11 68.70
CA GLU A 630 14.67 25.15 69.07
C GLU A 630 14.84 25.33 70.59
N ALA A 631 13.93 24.79 71.40
CA ALA A 631 14.01 24.78 72.87
C ALA A 631 14.61 23.48 73.44
N GLY A 632 15.01 22.54 72.59
CA GLY A 632 15.56 21.24 72.99
C GLY A 632 14.50 20.20 73.39
N ALA A 633 13.22 20.46 73.19
CA ALA A 633 12.15 19.51 73.51
C ALA A 633 11.98 18.47 72.40
N LYS A 634 11.72 17.21 72.78
CA LYS A 634 11.52 16.09 71.84
C LYS A 634 10.32 16.36 70.93
N THR A 635 10.50 16.25 69.63
CA THR A 635 9.43 16.40 68.63
C THR A 635 9.25 15.11 67.84
N GLY A 636 8.00 14.64 67.73
CA GLY A 636 7.63 13.47 66.92
C GLY A 636 8.03 12.11 67.49
N ASN A 637 7.89 11.09 66.66
CA ASN A 637 8.30 9.72 66.96
C ASN A 637 9.84 9.59 66.91
N ALA A 638 10.37 8.57 67.57
CA ALA A 638 11.80 8.24 67.45
C ALA A 638 12.16 8.04 65.98
N LEU A 639 13.22 8.71 65.52
CA LEU A 639 13.73 8.60 64.15
C LEU A 639 14.37 7.23 63.91
N SER A 640 14.86 6.62 64.97
CA SER A 640 15.40 5.27 64.99
C SER A 640 15.48 4.77 66.44
N THR A 641 15.34 3.47 66.64
CA THR A 641 15.37 2.83 67.96
C THR A 641 16.17 1.54 67.90
N ILE A 642 17.13 1.39 68.82
CA ILE A 642 17.90 0.17 69.03
C ILE A 642 17.56 -0.43 70.39
N LYS A 643 17.35 -1.75 70.42
CA LYS A 643 17.25 -2.50 71.67
C LYS A 643 18.62 -3.05 72.06
N LEU A 644 19.03 -2.80 73.30
CA LEU A 644 20.28 -3.23 73.91
C LEU A 644 19.96 -4.20 75.05
N THR A 645 20.58 -5.37 75.04
CA THR A 645 20.47 -6.33 76.16
C THR A 645 21.83 -6.45 76.85
N LEU A 646 21.89 -6.03 78.10
CA LEU A 646 23.09 -6.08 78.95
C LEU A 646 22.93 -7.20 79.98
N THR A 647 23.74 -8.25 79.87
CA THR A 647 23.74 -9.34 80.85
C THR A 647 24.85 -9.11 81.87
N VAL A 648 24.48 -8.99 83.14
CA VAL A 648 25.39 -8.75 84.26
C VAL A 648 25.40 -9.96 85.18
N SER A 649 26.47 -10.75 85.14
CA SER A 649 26.67 -11.92 85.99
C SER A 649 27.85 -11.70 86.94
N GLY A 650 27.57 -11.31 88.19
CA GLY A 650 28.60 -10.86 89.13
C GLY A 650 29.15 -9.47 88.75
N ASN A 651 30.44 -9.21 88.98
CA ASN A 651 31.11 -7.95 88.62
C ASN A 651 31.53 -7.85 87.13
N ILE A 652 30.93 -8.65 86.23
CA ILE A 652 31.31 -8.72 84.81
C ILE A 652 30.06 -8.58 83.93
N VAL A 653 30.14 -7.73 82.90
CA VAL A 653 29.08 -7.43 81.92
C VAL A 653 29.44 -8.02 80.55
N THR A 654 28.55 -8.78 79.91
CA THR A 654 28.71 -9.33 78.54
C THR A 654 27.47 -9.02 77.65
N GLU A 655 27.69 -8.70 76.36
CA GLU A 655 26.67 -8.22 75.38
C GLU A 655 26.26 -9.28 74.33
N GLN A 656 24.97 -9.32 73.91
CA GLN A 656 24.46 -10.05 72.72
C GLN A 656 23.24 -9.34 72.07
N ALA A 657 23.13 -9.31 70.72
CA ALA A 657 21.99 -8.76 69.96
C ALA A 657 21.61 -9.62 68.72
N THR A 658 20.34 -9.64 68.28
CA THR A 658 19.85 -10.47 67.13
C THR A 658 18.68 -9.82 66.36
N LEU A 659 18.59 -9.96 65.01
CA LEU A 659 17.49 -9.48 64.12
C LEU A 659 17.33 -10.37 62.84
N SER A 660 16.09 -10.60 62.31
CA SER A 660 15.84 -11.42 61.09
C SER A 660 14.49 -11.16 60.35
N PHE A 661 14.41 -11.32 59.00
CA PHE A 661 13.20 -11.61 58.14
C PHE A 661 13.56 -12.17 56.71
N GLN A 662 12.63 -12.85 56.01
CA GLN A 662 12.79 -13.79 54.84
C GLN A 662 11.62 -13.71 53.79
N THR A 663 11.84 -13.93 52.46
CA THR A 663 10.83 -14.43 51.46
C THR A 663 11.40 -14.86 50.07
N ASP A 664 10.81 -15.91 49.46
CA ASP A 664 11.17 -16.77 48.29
C ASP A 664 10.93 -16.30 46.81
N ASP A 665 11.74 -16.89 45.90
CA ASP A 665 11.55 -17.58 44.59
C ASP A 665 11.23 -16.91 43.21
N ILE A 666 12.05 -17.32 42.18
CA ILE A 666 11.79 -17.74 40.75
C ILE A 666 12.58 -17.07 39.60
N VAL A 667 13.36 -17.87 38.85
CA VAL A 667 14.20 -17.58 37.66
C VAL A 667 13.58 -18.06 36.32
N THR A 668 13.85 -17.37 35.19
CA THR A 668 13.70 -17.88 33.79
C THR A 668 14.79 -17.36 32.83
N THR A 669 15.19 -18.15 31.82
CA THR A 669 16.29 -17.94 30.85
C THR A 669 15.88 -17.14 29.58
N LYS A 670 16.75 -16.27 29.03
CA LYS A 670 16.55 -15.41 27.83
C LYS A 670 17.67 -15.59 26.78
N LYS A 671 17.37 -15.41 25.48
CA LYS A 671 18.32 -15.42 24.35
C LYS A 671 18.18 -14.10 23.56
N GLU A 672 19.27 -13.34 23.38
CA GLU A 672 19.31 -12.08 22.62
C GLU A 672 20.46 -12.09 21.58
N GLU A 673 20.18 -11.63 20.35
CA GLU A 673 21.18 -11.38 19.30
C GLU A 673 21.42 -9.87 19.20
N LEU A 674 22.63 -9.40 19.55
CA LEU A 674 23.03 -8.00 19.45
C LEU A 674 23.82 -7.76 18.15
N ALA A 675 23.24 -7.01 17.21
CA ALA A 675 23.81 -6.73 15.89
C ALA A 675 24.53 -5.36 15.81
N SER A 676 25.44 -5.06 16.75
CA SER A 676 26.20 -3.80 16.77
C SER A 676 27.69 -4.02 17.11
N PRO A 677 28.64 -3.29 16.49
CA PRO A 677 30.02 -3.25 16.94
C PRO A 677 30.09 -2.65 18.36
N VAL A 678 30.22 -3.55 19.33
CA VAL A 678 30.22 -3.30 20.77
C VAL A 678 31.29 -2.25 21.13
N LYS A 679 30.89 -1.03 21.48
CA LYS A 679 31.76 -0.06 22.19
C LYS A 679 31.24 0.25 23.59
N GLU A 680 29.95 0.14 23.83
CA GLU A 680 29.46 0.06 25.20
C GLU A 680 29.75 -1.35 25.66
N ALA A 681 30.48 -1.49 26.76
CA ALA A 681 30.66 -2.78 27.41
C ALA A 681 29.30 -3.49 27.43
N LEU A 682 29.27 -4.80 27.13
CA LEU A 682 28.03 -5.55 27.24
C LEU A 682 27.59 -5.40 28.70
N ASN A 683 26.60 -4.55 28.94
CA ASN A 683 26.14 -4.19 30.28
C ASN A 683 24.76 -4.80 30.44
N GLU A 684 24.77 -6.07 30.80
CA GLU A 684 23.54 -6.82 31.05
C GLU A 684 23.37 -6.95 32.55
N THR A 685 22.14 -6.71 33.02
CA THR A 685 21.80 -6.86 34.43
C THR A 685 21.19 -8.23 34.63
N PHE A 686 21.81 -9.02 35.49
CA PHE A 686 21.37 -10.37 35.81
C PHE A 686 20.88 -10.43 37.25
N TYR A 687 19.87 -11.26 37.46
CA TYR A 687 19.24 -11.48 38.76
C TYR A 687 19.46 -12.92 39.16
N TRP A 688 20.14 -13.14 40.28
CA TRP A 688 20.35 -14.46 40.85
C TRP A 688 19.65 -14.56 42.20
N GLN A 689 18.96 -15.67 42.42
CA GLN A 689 18.43 -15.97 43.73
C GLN A 689 19.41 -16.85 44.50
N THR A 690 19.80 -16.42 45.70
CA THR A 690 20.78 -17.16 46.52
C THR A 690 20.14 -17.68 47.82
N ILE A 691 20.48 -18.92 48.19
CA ILE A 691 19.88 -19.63 49.34
C ILE A 691 20.85 -19.71 50.54
N PHE A 692 22.11 -19.27 50.41
CA PHE A 692 23.14 -19.44 51.44
C PHE A 692 23.53 -18.09 52.09
N LYS A 693 23.33 -17.98 53.41
CA LYS A 693 23.72 -16.82 54.23
C LYS A 693 25.23 -16.73 54.42
N ASN A 694 25.75 -15.50 54.54
CA ASN A 694 27.16 -15.20 54.88
C ASN A 694 28.22 -15.87 53.99
N LYS A 695 27.87 -16.19 52.74
CA LYS A 695 28.81 -16.63 51.71
C LYS A 695 29.14 -15.42 50.84
N GLN A 696 30.43 -15.20 50.59
CA GLN A 696 30.82 -14.27 49.53
C GLN A 696 30.59 -14.98 48.19
N TYR A 697 29.93 -14.30 47.28
CA TYR A 697 29.71 -14.78 45.93
C TYR A 697 30.64 -14.06 44.99
N GLN A 698 30.91 -14.71 43.85
CA GLN A 698 31.67 -14.07 42.80
C GLN A 698 31.04 -14.39 41.47
N VAL A 699 30.64 -13.34 40.76
CA VAL A 699 30.18 -13.44 39.37
C VAL A 699 31.42 -13.43 38.49
N VAL A 700 31.53 -14.45 37.66
CA VAL A 700 32.67 -14.71 36.80
C VAL A 700 32.15 -14.87 35.38
N VAL A 701 32.65 -14.06 34.46
CA VAL A 701 32.45 -14.26 33.03
C VAL A 701 33.66 -14.98 32.47
N LYS A 702 33.43 -16.14 31.89
CA LYS A 702 34.44 -16.94 31.22
C LYS A 702 34.28 -16.87 29.71
N LYS A 703 35.40 -16.90 29.01
CA LYS A 703 35.47 -17.18 27.58
C LYS A 703 36.29 -18.46 27.40
N GLY A 704 35.60 -19.58 27.20
CA GLY A 704 36.23 -20.89 27.37
C GLY A 704 36.65 -21.11 28.83
N SER A 705 37.95 -21.36 29.07
CA SER A 705 38.51 -21.52 30.42
C SER A 705 39.04 -20.22 31.04
N GLU A 706 39.18 -19.14 30.25
CA GLU A 706 39.73 -17.87 30.70
C GLU A 706 38.66 -17.04 31.41
N ILE A 707 38.98 -16.49 32.58
CA ILE A 707 38.15 -15.51 33.30
C ILE A 707 38.44 -14.13 32.72
N ILE A 708 37.47 -13.54 32.03
CA ILE A 708 37.61 -12.22 31.39
C ILE A 708 36.98 -11.09 32.19
N TYR A 709 36.09 -11.42 33.13
CA TYR A 709 35.51 -10.50 34.08
C TYR A 709 35.22 -11.24 35.39
N GLN A 710 35.46 -10.56 36.52
CA GLN A 710 35.23 -11.11 37.84
C GLN A 710 34.83 -9.97 38.77
N GLN A 711 33.70 -10.11 39.44
CA GLN A 711 33.18 -9.13 40.39
C GLN A 711 32.74 -9.85 41.65
N ALA A 712 33.24 -9.40 42.80
CA ALA A 712 32.76 -9.87 44.09
C ALA A 712 31.34 -9.35 44.28
N ALA A 713 30.42 -10.27 44.53
CA ALA A 713 29.03 -9.97 44.79
C ALA A 713 28.78 -10.32 46.26
N THR A 714 28.53 -9.30 47.08
CA THR A 714 28.34 -9.51 48.51
C THR A 714 26.86 -9.48 48.79
N ASN A 715 26.29 -10.64 49.04
CA ASN A 715 24.93 -10.72 49.54
C ASN A 715 24.94 -10.28 51.02
N SER A 716 24.65 -9.00 51.26
CA SER A 716 24.57 -8.41 52.60
C SER A 716 23.25 -8.72 53.32
N SER A 717 22.32 -9.44 52.67
CA SER A 717 21.05 -9.80 53.26
C SER A 717 21.20 -10.96 54.26
N THR A 718 20.63 -10.78 55.45
CA THR A 718 20.56 -11.78 56.52
C THR A 718 19.32 -12.69 56.41
N GLY A 719 18.48 -12.54 55.39
CA GLY A 719 17.29 -13.36 55.13
C GLY A 719 17.60 -14.56 54.21
N ASP A 720 16.93 -15.70 54.40
CA ASP A 720 16.93 -16.74 53.37
C ASP A 720 16.15 -16.21 52.14
N ASN A 721 16.62 -16.50 50.91
CA ASN A 721 16.05 -16.08 49.61
C ASN A 721 16.23 -14.62 49.16
N SER A 722 17.38 -14.01 49.40
CA SER A 722 17.71 -12.73 48.78
C SER A 722 18.09 -12.83 47.31
N TRP A 723 17.52 -11.91 46.52
CA TRP A 723 17.89 -11.62 45.15
C TRP A 723 19.18 -10.80 45.10
N LEU A 724 20.16 -11.31 44.39
CA LEU A 724 21.40 -10.63 44.05
C LEU A 724 21.25 -10.07 42.62
N GLN A 725 21.20 -8.75 42.51
CA GLN A 725 21.23 -8.05 41.21
C GLN A 725 22.66 -7.58 40.95
N GLU A 726 23.29 -8.09 39.90
CA GLU A 726 24.60 -7.59 39.47
C GLU A 726 24.55 -7.19 37.99
N SER A 727 24.98 -5.97 37.71
CA SER A 727 25.22 -5.50 36.36
C SER A 727 26.59 -5.97 35.92
N VAL A 728 26.62 -6.91 34.98
CA VAL A 728 27.86 -7.44 34.41
C VAL A 728 28.24 -6.56 33.24
N THR A 729 29.32 -5.79 33.40
CA THR A 729 29.88 -4.94 32.36
C THR A 729 31.09 -5.63 31.74
N ILE A 730 30.91 -6.30 30.59
CA ILE A 730 32.02 -6.97 29.89
C ILE A 730 32.77 -5.93 29.06
N PRO A 731 34.04 -5.63 29.40
CA PRO A 731 34.80 -4.63 28.66
C PRO A 731 34.96 -5.04 27.19
N ALA A 732 34.75 -4.10 26.27
CA ALA A 732 34.77 -4.37 24.83
C ALA A 732 36.13 -4.91 24.34
N ASP A 733 37.24 -4.57 25.02
CA ASP A 733 38.58 -5.07 24.74
C ASP A 733 38.77 -6.56 25.09
N LYS A 734 37.83 -7.17 25.83
CA LYS A 734 37.83 -8.60 26.15
C LYS A 734 37.05 -9.45 25.15
N LEU A 735 36.31 -8.82 24.24
CA LEU A 735 35.60 -9.50 23.16
C LEU A 735 36.46 -9.48 21.89
N MET A 736 36.60 -10.64 21.25
CA MET A 736 37.31 -10.73 19.98
C MET A 736 36.32 -10.57 18.83
N ILE A 737 36.80 -10.06 17.69
CA ILE A 737 36.02 -10.06 16.44
C ILE A 737 35.63 -11.51 16.11
N GLY A 738 34.35 -11.72 15.79
CA GLY A 738 33.73 -13.02 15.58
C GLY A 738 32.83 -13.45 16.74
N GLU A 739 32.45 -14.72 16.75
CA GLU A 739 31.58 -15.32 17.77
C GLU A 739 32.36 -15.50 19.09
N ASN A 740 31.86 -14.90 20.17
CA ASN A 740 32.36 -15.07 21.52
C ASN A 740 31.34 -15.89 22.31
N LYS A 741 31.71 -17.13 22.63
CA LYS A 741 30.96 -17.94 23.58
C LYS A 741 31.40 -17.55 24.99
N LEU A 742 30.50 -16.93 25.72
CA LEU A 742 30.69 -16.45 27.07
C LEU A 742 29.88 -17.29 28.02
N THR A 743 30.46 -17.62 29.15
CA THR A 743 29.80 -18.34 30.23
C THR A 743 29.79 -17.43 31.43
N ILE A 744 28.60 -16.98 31.83
CA ILE A 744 28.41 -16.15 33.01
C ILE A 744 28.01 -17.09 34.13
N ALA A 745 28.88 -17.22 35.13
CA ALA A 745 28.70 -18.17 36.21
C ALA A 745 28.89 -17.49 37.57
N MET A 746 28.08 -17.89 38.54
CA MET A 746 28.19 -17.44 39.93
C MET A 746 28.82 -18.56 40.77
N TYR A 747 29.83 -18.22 41.56
CA TYR A 747 30.54 -19.14 42.44
C TYR A 747 30.39 -18.71 43.90
N THR A 748 30.52 -19.66 44.83
CA THR A 748 30.80 -19.34 46.24
C THR A 748 32.30 -19.22 46.46
N LEU A 749 32.72 -18.34 47.35
CA LEU A 749 34.09 -18.29 47.85
C LEU A 749 34.23 -19.13 49.12
N ASP A 750 35.32 -19.89 49.23
CA ASP A 750 35.71 -20.54 50.48
C ASP A 750 36.33 -19.55 51.47
N ALA A 751 36.70 -20.04 52.66
CA ALA A 751 37.26 -19.20 53.73
C ALA A 751 38.60 -18.52 53.35
N ASP A 752 39.30 -19.04 52.33
CA ASP A 752 40.56 -18.48 51.81
C ASP A 752 40.32 -17.53 50.62
N GLY A 753 39.06 -17.28 50.25
CA GLY A 753 38.70 -16.47 49.09
C GLY A 753 38.91 -17.17 47.75
N LYS A 754 38.94 -18.51 47.71
CA LYS A 754 39.02 -19.27 46.45
C LYS A 754 37.63 -19.67 45.96
N LEU A 755 37.46 -19.65 44.64
CA LEU A 755 36.23 -20.08 43.96
C LEU A 755 35.95 -21.57 44.25
N SER A 756 34.68 -21.92 44.49
CA SER A 756 34.23 -23.31 44.54
C SER A 756 34.57 -24.06 43.25
N SER A 757 34.76 -25.38 43.35
CA SER A 757 35.05 -26.23 42.18
C SER A 757 33.97 -26.13 41.11
N ASP A 758 32.71 -26.01 41.54
CA ASP A 758 31.53 -25.95 40.68
C ASP A 758 30.78 -24.61 40.86
N PRO A 759 30.26 -24.02 39.77
CA PRO A 759 29.41 -22.83 39.88
C PRO A 759 28.05 -23.18 40.46
N LEU A 760 27.45 -22.25 41.21
CA LEU A 760 26.09 -22.35 41.73
C LEU A 760 25.05 -22.26 40.61
N SER A 761 25.31 -21.42 39.62
CA SER A 761 24.45 -21.20 38.46
C SER A 761 25.28 -20.72 37.28
N GLN A 762 24.88 -21.10 36.07
CA GLN A 762 25.58 -20.76 34.84
C GLN A 762 24.59 -20.38 33.73
N ILE A 763 24.93 -19.35 32.97
CA ILE A 763 24.25 -18.94 31.74
C ILE A 763 25.28 -18.89 30.62
N ASP A 764 24.99 -19.55 29.50
CA ASP A 764 25.83 -19.47 28.30
C ASP A 764 25.25 -18.42 27.33
N LEU A 765 26.09 -17.45 26.96
CA LEU A 765 25.78 -16.35 26.06
C LEU A 765 26.67 -16.43 24.82
N THR A 766 26.10 -16.16 23.65
CA THR A 766 26.87 -16.05 22.39
C THR A 766 26.81 -14.62 21.88
N VAL A 767 27.96 -13.93 21.84
CA VAL A 767 28.08 -12.53 21.40
C VAL A 767 28.95 -12.45 20.16
N THR A 768 28.39 -12.00 19.03
CA THR A 768 29.15 -11.84 17.79
C THR A 768 29.59 -10.39 17.62
N VAL A 769 30.90 -10.14 17.68
CA VAL A 769 31.46 -8.79 17.45
C VAL A 769 31.91 -8.67 15.99
N VAL A 770 31.31 -7.75 15.25
CA VAL A 770 31.71 -7.45 13.86
C VAL A 770 32.80 -6.36 13.83
N ASP A 771 33.81 -6.54 12.97
CA ASP A 771 34.93 -5.59 12.81
C ASP A 771 34.46 -4.26 12.21
N ALA A 772 33.70 -4.37 11.12
CA ALA A 772 33.10 -3.24 10.43
C ALA A 772 31.68 -3.60 10.02
N ALA A 773 30.80 -2.60 10.00
CA ALA A 773 29.43 -2.75 9.55
C ALA A 773 29.07 -1.67 8.52
N LEU A 774 28.31 -2.06 7.50
CA LEU A 774 27.77 -1.21 6.45
C LEU A 774 26.25 -1.06 6.59
N SER A 775 25.74 0.09 6.18
CA SER A 775 24.33 0.42 6.07
C SER A 775 24.07 1.43 4.96
N TRP A 776 22.87 1.42 4.38
CA TRP A 776 22.36 2.52 3.53
C TRP A 776 21.78 3.69 4.34
N SER A 777 21.69 3.58 5.66
CA SER A 777 21.18 4.59 6.59
C SER A 777 22.19 4.92 7.69
N GLY A 778 22.27 6.20 8.08
CA GLY A 778 23.14 6.65 9.17
C GLY A 778 22.58 6.40 10.58
N SER A 779 21.30 6.05 10.72
CA SER A 779 20.62 5.86 12.01
C SER A 779 20.12 4.44 12.26
N SER A 780 20.07 3.59 11.23
CA SER A 780 19.54 2.23 11.30
C SER A 780 20.30 1.30 10.35
N VAL A 781 20.21 -0.02 10.57
CA VAL A 781 20.85 -1.02 9.70
C VAL A 781 19.96 -1.31 8.50
N VAL A 782 20.34 -0.83 7.32
CA VAL A 782 19.63 -1.05 6.05
C VAL A 782 20.57 -1.75 5.08
N LYS A 783 20.28 -3.00 4.72
CA LYS A 783 21.18 -3.85 3.92
C LYS A 783 20.94 -3.82 2.41
N GLN A 784 19.76 -3.36 1.98
CA GLN A 784 19.39 -3.29 0.58
C GLN A 784 18.84 -1.91 0.23
N LYS A 785 19.18 -1.42 -0.96
CA LYS A 785 18.63 -0.19 -1.55
C LYS A 785 18.22 -0.46 -2.99
N THR A 786 17.07 0.05 -3.40
CA THR A 786 16.59 -0.01 -4.79
C THR A 786 16.43 1.40 -5.34
N GLU A 787 16.96 1.64 -6.53
CA GLU A 787 16.83 2.92 -7.25
C GLU A 787 16.32 2.67 -8.67
N SER A 788 15.55 3.62 -9.19
CA SER A 788 15.13 3.63 -10.59
C SER A 788 15.67 4.90 -11.23
N LEU A 789 16.40 4.74 -12.33
CA LEU A 789 17.11 5.83 -13.01
C LEU A 789 16.72 5.87 -14.48
N ASP A 790 16.58 7.07 -15.01
CA ASP A 790 16.42 7.28 -16.45
C ASP A 790 17.75 7.72 -17.07
N LYS A 791 18.23 6.96 -18.06
CA LYS A 791 19.50 7.19 -18.73
C LYS A 791 19.65 8.60 -19.30
N SER A 792 18.54 9.27 -19.64
CA SER A 792 18.56 10.64 -20.18
C SER A 792 18.93 11.72 -19.16
N THR A 793 18.74 11.42 -17.87
CA THR A 793 19.00 12.36 -16.75
C THR A 793 20.27 12.03 -15.98
N MET A 794 20.92 10.91 -16.31
CA MET A 794 22.07 10.42 -15.59
C MET A 794 23.33 11.20 -15.94
N SER A 795 24.12 11.51 -14.91
CA SER A 795 25.54 11.86 -15.05
C SER A 795 26.37 10.64 -15.46
N ASP A 796 27.62 10.84 -15.87
CA ASP A 796 28.54 9.76 -16.24
C ASP A 796 28.80 8.76 -15.10
N VAL A 797 28.57 9.19 -13.85
CA VAL A 797 28.80 8.41 -12.63
C VAL A 797 27.55 8.42 -11.75
N LEU A 798 27.18 7.26 -11.19
CA LEU A 798 26.18 7.11 -10.15
C LEU A 798 26.85 7.17 -8.78
N VAL A 799 26.65 8.25 -8.04
CA VAL A 799 27.22 8.44 -6.70
C VAL A 799 26.25 7.92 -5.64
N GLN A 800 26.69 6.95 -4.85
CA GLN A 800 25.91 6.34 -3.77
C GLN A 800 26.51 6.67 -2.41
N LYS A 801 25.66 7.17 -1.51
CA LYS A 801 26.01 7.39 -0.10
C LYS A 801 25.83 6.09 0.67
N ILE A 802 26.88 5.68 1.36
CA ILE A 802 26.94 4.51 2.22
C ILE A 802 27.36 4.97 3.60
N TYR A 803 26.83 4.32 4.62
CA TYR A 803 27.18 4.56 6.00
C TYR A 803 27.98 3.37 6.50
N TRP A 804 29.13 3.63 7.12
CA TRP A 804 29.96 2.58 7.68
C TRP A 804 30.41 2.92 9.11
N GLN A 805 30.69 1.89 9.90
CA GLN A 805 31.26 2.01 11.25
C GLN A 805 32.24 0.88 11.52
N THR A 806 33.14 1.06 12.48
CA THR A 806 34.11 0.03 12.88
C THR A 806 34.47 0.09 14.35
N SER A 807 34.69 -1.09 14.93
CA SER A 807 35.17 -1.31 16.29
C SER A 807 36.69 -1.25 16.43
N VAL A 808 37.44 -0.96 15.35
CA VAL A 808 38.92 -0.97 15.37
C VAL A 808 39.51 0.33 14.81
N ALA A 809 40.37 0.99 15.61
CA ALA A 809 41.15 2.15 15.18
C ALA A 809 42.35 1.76 14.30
N ASN A 810 42.90 2.72 13.56
CA ASN A 810 44.16 2.61 12.81
C ASN A 810 44.19 1.46 11.80
N ARG A 811 43.04 1.16 11.19
CA ARG A 811 42.90 0.16 10.14
C ARG A 811 42.41 0.80 8.87
N ASN A 812 42.99 0.41 7.75
CA ASN A 812 42.48 0.81 6.45
C ASN A 812 41.49 -0.24 5.94
N TYR A 813 40.40 0.24 5.39
CA TYR A 813 39.37 -0.59 4.78
C TYR A 813 39.26 -0.27 3.30
N LEU A 814 38.87 -1.27 2.51
CA LEU A 814 38.56 -1.12 1.10
C LEU A 814 37.10 -1.45 0.87
N LEU A 815 36.33 -0.46 0.42
CA LEU A 815 34.97 -0.66 -0.06
C LEU A 815 35.04 -1.08 -1.52
N ILE A 816 34.42 -2.19 -1.89
CA ILE A 816 34.42 -2.71 -3.26
C ILE A 816 32.98 -2.91 -3.69
N THR A 817 32.60 -2.31 -4.81
CA THR A 817 31.35 -2.61 -5.50
C THR A 817 31.63 -3.63 -6.60
N LYS A 818 30.91 -4.75 -6.56
CA LYS A 818 30.93 -5.79 -7.58
C LYS A 818 29.58 -5.87 -8.29
N ASP A 819 29.61 -6.12 -9.60
CA ASP A 819 28.40 -6.45 -10.35
C ASP A 819 27.93 -7.89 -10.08
N ALA A 820 26.80 -8.28 -10.68
CA ALA A 820 26.24 -9.63 -10.55
C ALA A 820 27.18 -10.76 -11.04
N SER A 821 28.19 -10.46 -11.85
CA SER A 821 29.21 -11.43 -12.28
C SER A 821 30.38 -11.56 -11.29
N GLY A 822 30.39 -10.73 -10.24
CA GLY A 822 31.48 -10.64 -9.26
C GLY A 822 32.64 -9.74 -9.70
N LYS A 823 32.53 -9.06 -10.84
CA LYS A 823 33.57 -8.14 -11.34
C LYS A 823 33.50 -6.83 -10.54
N THR A 824 34.66 -6.37 -10.06
CA THR A 824 34.78 -5.07 -9.42
C THR A 824 34.48 -3.95 -10.41
N VAL A 825 33.48 -3.12 -10.11
CA VAL A 825 33.10 -1.95 -10.92
C VAL A 825 33.54 -0.63 -10.28
N ALA A 826 33.70 -0.61 -8.95
CA ALA A 826 34.21 0.54 -8.22
C ALA A 826 34.94 0.09 -6.94
N SER A 827 35.92 0.86 -6.49
CA SER A 827 36.50 0.70 -5.16
C SER A 827 36.84 2.04 -4.54
N GLN A 828 36.72 2.11 -3.21
CA GLN A 828 37.03 3.31 -2.44
C GLN A 828 37.82 2.91 -1.20
N LYS A 829 39.02 3.50 -1.05
CA LYS A 829 39.82 3.36 0.15
C LYS A 829 39.22 4.21 1.26
N ILE A 830 39.10 3.61 2.44
CA ILE A 830 38.66 4.25 3.67
C ILE A 830 39.84 4.21 4.64
N VAL A 831 40.41 5.37 4.95
CA VAL A 831 41.45 5.52 5.95
C VAL A 831 40.78 5.82 7.28
N ASN A 832 41.03 4.98 8.28
CA ASN A 832 40.45 5.16 9.59
C ASN A 832 41.50 5.39 10.67
N ASP A 833 41.73 6.65 11.00
CA ASP A 833 42.72 7.08 11.99
C ASP A 833 42.19 7.01 13.44
N ALA A 834 40.89 6.76 13.64
CA ALA A 834 40.26 6.72 14.97
C ALA A 834 39.10 5.72 15.06
N LEU A 835 38.64 5.35 16.25
CA LEU A 835 37.42 4.54 16.40
C LEU A 835 36.19 5.28 15.87
N VAL A 836 35.40 4.63 15.01
CA VAL A 836 34.18 5.21 14.42
C VAL A 836 32.96 4.56 15.06
N SER A 837 32.52 5.16 16.18
CA SER A 837 31.40 4.64 16.99
C SER A 837 30.00 5.09 16.51
N LYS A 838 29.95 5.90 15.46
CA LYS A 838 28.71 6.31 14.78
C LYS A 838 28.95 6.11 13.29
N TYR A 839 27.91 5.69 12.59
CA TYR A 839 27.93 5.58 11.14
C TYR A 839 28.48 6.86 10.47
N GLN A 840 29.58 6.73 9.75
CA GLN A 840 30.15 7.78 8.92
C GLN A 840 29.74 7.60 7.47
N GLU A 841 29.43 8.71 6.81
CA GLU A 841 29.10 8.73 5.39
C GLU A 841 30.37 8.56 4.55
N VAL A 842 30.32 7.63 3.59
CA VAL A 842 31.28 7.47 2.51
C VAL A 842 30.52 7.41 1.19
N SER A 843 31.05 8.04 0.15
CA SER A 843 30.46 7.98 -1.18
C SER A 843 31.21 6.97 -2.04
N ILE A 844 30.46 6.15 -2.80
CA ILE A 844 31.02 5.28 -3.84
C ILE A 844 30.45 5.67 -5.20
N SER A 845 31.33 5.73 -6.19
CA SER A 845 31.03 6.15 -7.55
C SER A 845 30.96 4.93 -8.45
N VAL A 846 29.76 4.54 -8.88
CA VAL A 846 29.55 3.44 -9.83
C VAL A 846 29.55 4.03 -11.25
N PRO A 847 30.48 3.62 -12.14
CA PRO A 847 30.52 4.14 -13.50
C PRO A 847 29.27 3.72 -14.28
N THR A 848 28.58 4.67 -14.93
CA THR A 848 27.26 4.39 -15.52
C THR A 848 27.31 3.59 -16.82
N GLU A 849 28.50 3.44 -17.41
CA GLU A 849 28.78 2.51 -18.50
C GLU A 849 28.71 1.04 -18.06
N THR A 850 28.76 0.76 -16.76
CA THR A 850 28.59 -0.59 -16.21
C THR A 850 27.12 -0.99 -16.07
N LEU A 851 26.20 -0.01 -16.17
CA LEU A 851 24.77 -0.24 -16.08
C LEU A 851 24.20 -0.65 -17.44
N LYS A 852 23.43 -1.74 -17.44
CA LYS A 852 22.62 -2.20 -18.56
C LYS A 852 21.18 -1.75 -18.36
N TYR A 853 20.41 -1.60 -19.43
CA TYR A 853 18.98 -1.38 -19.28
C TYR A 853 18.31 -2.55 -18.54
N GLY A 854 17.27 -2.23 -17.77
CA GLY A 854 16.62 -3.15 -16.84
C GLY A 854 17.32 -3.22 -15.48
N ASN A 855 17.24 -4.38 -14.84
CA ASN A 855 17.67 -4.55 -13.45
C ASN A 855 19.17 -4.83 -13.37
N ASN A 856 19.89 -3.99 -12.63
CA ASN A 856 21.30 -4.16 -12.32
C ASN A 856 21.44 -4.42 -10.82
N THR A 857 22.12 -5.51 -10.45
CA THR A 857 22.40 -5.83 -9.05
C THR A 857 23.87 -5.66 -8.76
N PHE A 858 24.18 -4.89 -7.73
CA PHE A 858 25.51 -4.69 -7.20
C PHE A 858 25.60 -5.17 -5.75
N SER A 859 26.75 -5.74 -5.42
CA SER A 859 27.14 -6.00 -4.03
C SER A 859 28.20 -4.99 -3.63
N VAL A 860 27.98 -4.27 -2.53
CA VAL A 860 28.98 -3.38 -1.95
C VAL A 860 29.50 -4.01 -0.67
N ALA A 861 30.77 -4.39 -0.65
CA ALA A 861 31.38 -5.09 0.46
C ALA A 861 32.57 -4.33 1.01
N ILE A 862 32.80 -4.43 2.32
CA ILE A 862 33.94 -3.82 3.01
C ILE A 862 34.95 -4.90 3.41
N TYR A 863 36.22 -4.66 3.10
CA TYR A 863 37.33 -5.57 3.34
C TYR A 863 38.41 -4.91 4.19
N ARG A 864 39.21 -5.73 4.90
CA ARG A 864 40.47 -5.26 5.49
C ARG A 864 41.50 -5.05 4.38
N MET A 865 42.29 -3.99 4.49
CA MET A 865 43.46 -3.81 3.64
C MET A 865 44.73 -4.41 4.25
N ASP A 866 45.58 -5.00 3.42
CA ASP A 866 46.97 -5.29 3.77
C ASP A 866 47.91 -4.09 3.54
N SER A 867 49.19 -4.29 3.82
CA SER A 867 50.26 -3.32 3.59
C SER A 867 50.47 -2.94 2.11
N SER A 868 49.93 -3.73 1.17
CA SER A 868 49.94 -3.44 -0.27
C SER A 868 48.72 -2.65 -0.75
N ALA A 869 47.82 -2.29 0.17
CA ALA A 869 46.51 -1.70 -0.11
C ALA A 869 45.54 -2.58 -0.90
N SER A 870 45.70 -3.90 -0.79
CA SER A 870 44.80 -4.90 -1.38
C SER A 870 43.79 -5.41 -0.36
N ALA A 871 42.59 -5.78 -0.81
CA ALA A 871 41.61 -6.46 0.03
C ALA A 871 42.16 -7.82 0.49
N THR A 872 41.98 -8.15 1.76
CA THR A 872 42.40 -9.41 2.36
C THR A 872 41.28 -10.10 3.10
N GLY A 873 41.23 -11.43 2.99
CA GLY A 873 40.23 -12.27 3.63
C GLY A 873 38.83 -12.13 3.03
N ASP A 874 37.84 -12.63 3.77
CA ASP A 874 36.43 -12.51 3.42
C ASP A 874 35.93 -11.08 3.64
N ALA A 875 34.80 -10.76 3.01
CA ALA A 875 34.11 -9.51 3.26
C ALA A 875 33.70 -9.44 4.74
N LEU A 876 33.99 -8.32 5.40
CA LEU A 876 33.59 -8.11 6.79
C LEU A 876 32.08 -7.87 6.92
N ASP A 877 31.51 -7.21 5.91
CA ASP A 877 30.07 -6.95 5.76
C ASP A 877 29.76 -6.63 4.29
N SER A 878 28.49 -6.72 3.91
CA SER A 878 28.04 -6.39 2.55
C SER A 878 26.64 -5.77 2.51
N LEU A 879 26.41 -4.98 1.46
CA LEU A 879 25.15 -4.36 1.08
C LEU A 879 24.75 -4.81 -0.33
N SER A 880 23.46 -4.76 -0.61
CA SER A 880 22.91 -4.94 -1.96
C SER A 880 22.35 -3.60 -2.48
N LEU A 881 22.71 -3.25 -3.71
CA LEU A 881 22.14 -2.14 -4.46
C LEU A 881 21.50 -2.68 -5.74
N ILE A 882 20.21 -2.40 -5.93
CA ILE A 882 19.47 -2.74 -7.14
C ILE A 882 19.17 -1.45 -7.88
N VAL A 883 19.65 -1.33 -9.12
CA VAL A 883 19.43 -0.17 -9.99
C VAL A 883 18.62 -0.60 -11.21
N ASN A 884 17.41 -0.11 -11.32
CA ASN A 884 16.55 -0.31 -12.49
C ASN A 884 16.81 0.84 -13.47
N LEU A 885 17.55 0.58 -14.53
CA LEU A 885 17.87 1.58 -15.54
C LEU A 885 16.84 1.53 -16.68
N SER A 886 16.13 2.63 -16.88
CA SER A 886 15.24 2.83 -18.02
C SER A 886 15.79 3.88 -18.98
N GLY A 887 15.18 3.94 -20.16
CA GLY A 887 15.44 4.94 -21.18
C GLY A 887 14.14 5.62 -21.60
N SER A 888 14.23 6.87 -22.04
CA SER A 888 13.08 7.67 -22.43
C SER A 888 13.31 8.42 -23.75
N LEU A 889 12.20 8.79 -24.36
CA LEU A 889 12.14 9.69 -25.50
C LEU A 889 11.52 11.01 -25.03
N GLN A 890 12.27 12.10 -25.15
CA GLN A 890 11.82 13.40 -24.62
C GLN A 890 12.29 14.57 -25.47
N ILE A 891 11.55 15.68 -25.38
CA ILE A 891 12.00 16.99 -25.86
C ILE A 891 12.82 17.61 -24.73
N VAL A 892 14.12 17.82 -24.97
CA VAL A 892 15.07 18.40 -24.01
C VAL A 892 14.92 19.90 -23.93
N SER A 893 14.74 20.56 -25.07
CA SER A 893 14.55 22.00 -25.16
C SER A 893 13.71 22.35 -26.38
N ILE A 894 13.02 23.49 -26.29
CA ILE A 894 12.30 24.11 -27.41
C ILE A 894 12.70 25.59 -27.49
N PRO A 895 12.57 26.22 -28.67
CA PRO A 895 12.69 27.66 -28.74
C PRO A 895 11.53 28.37 -28.05
N ASP A 896 11.84 29.32 -27.16
CA ASP A 896 10.82 30.10 -26.44
C ASP A 896 10.10 31.11 -27.34
N VAL A 897 10.81 31.68 -28.33
CA VAL A 897 10.35 32.73 -29.22
C VAL A 897 10.86 32.48 -30.64
N ILE A 898 9.96 32.65 -31.61
CA ILE A 898 10.29 32.75 -33.04
C ILE A 898 9.79 34.10 -33.52
N ASP A 899 10.71 35.02 -33.82
CA ASP A 899 10.44 36.38 -34.23
C ASP A 899 10.62 36.55 -35.74
N PHE A 900 9.52 36.90 -36.42
CA PHE A 900 9.50 37.16 -37.87
C PHE A 900 9.83 38.62 -38.22
N ASN A 901 10.31 39.40 -37.25
CA ASN A 901 10.69 40.80 -37.35
C ASN A 901 9.54 41.73 -37.77
N VAL A 902 9.81 43.03 -37.78
CA VAL A 902 8.87 44.05 -38.26
C VAL A 902 8.83 44.05 -39.78
N GLN A 903 7.62 43.86 -40.35
CA GLN A 903 7.40 43.85 -41.79
C GLN A 903 6.64 45.09 -42.26
N THR A 904 7.08 45.70 -43.36
CA THR A 904 6.38 46.85 -43.97
C THR A 904 5.23 46.35 -44.86
N LEU A 905 4.00 46.81 -44.59
CA LEU A 905 2.82 46.45 -45.37
C LEU A 905 2.85 47.11 -46.76
N ASN A 906 3.00 46.32 -47.81
CA ASN A 906 2.82 46.75 -49.20
C ASN A 906 1.57 46.08 -49.78
N PRO A 907 0.50 46.82 -50.13
CA PRO A 907 -0.77 46.23 -50.55
C PRO A 907 -0.70 45.42 -51.85
N LYS A 908 0.41 45.49 -52.60
CA LYS A 908 0.61 44.78 -53.88
C LYS A 908 1.57 43.59 -53.80
N LYS A 909 2.20 43.34 -52.65
CA LYS A 909 3.21 42.28 -52.50
C LYS A 909 2.90 41.40 -51.30
N LEU A 910 3.12 40.10 -51.47
CA LEU A 910 3.07 39.13 -50.37
C LEU A 910 4.12 39.50 -49.31
N ILE A 911 3.77 39.37 -48.04
CA ILE A 911 4.74 39.49 -46.94
C ILE A 911 5.28 38.08 -46.71
N ARG A 912 6.59 37.90 -46.89
CA ARG A 912 7.27 36.63 -46.64
C ARG A 912 8.55 36.84 -45.83
N VAL A 913 8.77 35.99 -44.84
CA VAL A 913 9.98 35.97 -44.00
C VAL A 913 10.52 34.56 -44.00
N ASP A 914 11.70 34.38 -44.60
CA ASP A 914 12.37 33.08 -44.71
C ASP A 914 13.38 32.83 -43.58
N ASP A 915 13.79 33.87 -42.86
CA ASP A 915 14.84 33.84 -41.84
C ASP A 915 14.36 34.50 -40.52
N PRO A 916 13.50 33.82 -39.75
CA PRO A 916 13.09 34.33 -38.44
C PRO A 916 14.25 34.23 -37.43
N SER A 917 14.24 35.13 -36.44
CA SER A 917 15.09 34.97 -35.26
C SER A 917 14.48 33.94 -34.32
N VAL A 918 15.29 33.00 -33.81
CA VAL A 918 14.84 31.89 -32.97
C VAL A 918 15.62 31.91 -31.66
N SER A 919 14.92 31.91 -30.52
CA SER A 919 15.56 31.91 -29.20
C SER A 919 15.80 30.48 -28.70
N GLY A 920 17.00 29.95 -28.88
CA GLY A 920 17.39 28.62 -28.42
C GLY A 920 17.11 27.51 -29.43
N ASP A 921 17.35 26.27 -29.00
CA ASP A 921 17.32 25.11 -29.88
C ASP A 921 16.13 24.18 -29.60
N LEU A 922 15.60 23.57 -30.67
CA LEU A 922 14.68 22.43 -30.58
C LEU A 922 15.50 21.13 -30.51
N VAL A 923 15.64 20.59 -29.30
CA VAL A 923 16.46 19.40 -29.04
C VAL A 923 15.61 18.26 -28.51
N VAL A 924 15.79 17.09 -29.11
CA VAL A 924 15.20 15.81 -28.66
C VAL A 924 16.30 14.94 -28.07
N ALA A 925 15.99 14.15 -27.05
CA ALA A 925 16.83 13.06 -26.57
C ALA A 925 16.09 11.74 -26.63
N ASP A 926 16.71 10.74 -27.23
CA ASP A 926 16.29 9.34 -27.14
C ASP A 926 17.37 8.51 -26.45
N THR A 927 17.03 7.97 -25.29
CA THR A 927 17.88 7.04 -24.52
C THR A 927 17.20 5.71 -24.31
N ARG A 928 16.19 5.34 -25.09
CA ARG A 928 15.53 4.03 -24.98
C ARG A 928 16.52 2.90 -25.33
N ASP A 929 16.27 1.69 -24.82
CA ASP A 929 16.99 0.48 -25.21
C ASP A 929 16.37 -0.15 -26.47
N GLY A 930 17.19 -0.80 -27.31
CA GLY A 930 16.72 -1.56 -28.48
C GLY A 930 17.24 -1.06 -29.84
N ILE A 931 16.75 -1.65 -30.93
CA ILE A 931 17.22 -1.39 -32.32
C ILE A 931 16.32 -0.43 -33.12
N ASN A 932 15.15 -0.07 -32.59
CA ASN A 932 14.17 0.78 -33.27
C ASN A 932 14.00 2.11 -32.54
N HIS A 933 15.00 2.99 -32.63
CA HIS A 933 14.97 4.35 -32.08
C HIS A 933 14.16 5.32 -32.95
N GLN A 934 13.18 4.82 -33.71
CA GLN A 934 12.45 5.67 -34.62
C GLN A 934 11.47 6.54 -33.85
N TRP A 935 11.55 7.84 -34.05
CA TRP A 935 10.65 8.83 -33.47
C TRP A 935 10.34 9.92 -34.48
N VAL A 936 9.18 10.56 -34.30
CA VAL A 936 8.75 11.71 -35.11
C VAL A 936 8.50 12.90 -34.20
N VAL A 937 8.81 14.09 -34.71
CA VAL A 937 8.39 15.35 -34.09
C VAL A 937 7.35 16.00 -34.97
N LYS A 938 6.25 16.38 -34.33
CA LYS A 938 5.12 17.08 -34.92
C LYS A 938 5.01 18.47 -34.33
N VAL A 939 4.48 19.39 -35.11
CA VAL A 939 4.17 20.76 -34.72
C VAL A 939 2.68 21.03 -34.93
N SER A 940 2.09 21.82 -34.06
CA SER A 940 0.75 22.37 -34.22
C SER A 940 0.69 23.80 -33.67
N LEU A 941 -0.35 24.54 -34.06
CA LEU A 941 -0.63 25.89 -33.65
C LEU A 941 -1.78 25.87 -32.62
N THR A 942 -1.46 25.83 -31.33
CA THR A 942 -2.47 25.79 -30.25
C THR A 942 -3.20 27.11 -30.09
N LYS A 943 -2.52 28.23 -30.39
CA LYS A 943 -3.16 29.54 -30.56
C LYS A 943 -2.83 30.09 -31.93
N PRO A 944 -3.86 30.36 -32.77
CA PRO A 944 -3.62 30.94 -34.08
C PRO A 944 -2.87 32.26 -33.96
N ILE A 945 -2.07 32.60 -34.97
CA ILE A 945 -1.41 33.91 -35.02
C ILE A 945 -2.50 34.97 -35.05
N GLN A 946 -2.51 35.85 -34.04
CA GLN A 946 -3.55 36.86 -33.87
C GLN A 946 -2.98 38.18 -33.34
N SER A 947 -3.69 39.28 -33.58
CA SER A 947 -3.29 40.61 -33.12
C SER A 947 -3.12 40.66 -31.59
N ALA A 948 -1.96 41.10 -31.10
CA ALA A 948 -1.60 41.12 -29.68
C ALA A 948 -2.03 42.43 -28.98
N GLY A 949 -2.49 42.34 -27.73
CA GLY A 949 -2.61 43.48 -26.81
C GLY A 949 -3.89 44.32 -26.90
N ASP A 950 -4.93 43.87 -27.58
CA ASP A 950 -6.19 44.62 -27.74
C ASP A 950 -7.34 44.04 -26.91
N SER A 951 -8.19 44.91 -26.36
CA SER A 951 -9.47 44.55 -25.71
C SER A 951 -10.63 44.30 -26.70
N GLY A 952 -10.33 44.25 -28.01
CA GLY A 952 -11.30 44.04 -29.10
C GLY A 952 -11.26 42.63 -29.71
N VAL A 953 -12.05 42.41 -30.77
CA VAL A 953 -12.06 41.13 -31.52
C VAL A 953 -10.69 40.89 -32.17
N ALA A 954 -10.05 39.78 -31.83
CA ALA A 954 -8.74 39.42 -32.37
C ALA A 954 -8.80 39.17 -33.88
N VAL A 955 -7.86 39.76 -34.64
CA VAL A 955 -7.71 39.50 -36.07
C VAL A 955 -6.81 38.28 -36.25
N LEU A 956 -7.32 37.21 -36.87
CA LEU A 956 -6.61 35.96 -37.07
C LEU A 956 -5.86 35.92 -38.40
N LEU A 957 -4.67 35.31 -38.39
CA LEU A 957 -3.87 34.98 -39.57
C LEU A 957 -3.69 33.44 -39.67
N PRO A 958 -4.77 32.69 -39.98
CA PRO A 958 -4.80 31.23 -39.84
C PRO A 958 -3.85 30.48 -40.79
N THR A 959 -3.36 31.12 -41.85
CA THR A 959 -2.50 30.48 -42.85
C THR A 959 -1.08 31.05 -42.89
N ALA A 960 -0.73 31.91 -41.93
CA ALA A 960 0.48 32.72 -42.02
C ALA A 960 1.76 32.01 -41.57
N LEU A 961 1.66 31.05 -40.64
CA LEU A 961 2.80 30.24 -40.23
C LEU A 961 3.00 29.08 -41.21
N LYS A 962 4.23 28.93 -41.68
CA LYS A 962 4.67 27.86 -42.58
C LYS A 962 5.82 27.11 -41.93
N TYR A 963 5.98 25.85 -42.29
CA TYR A 963 7.16 25.07 -41.96
C TYR A 963 7.68 24.35 -43.21
N LYS A 964 8.99 24.42 -43.42
CA LYS A 964 9.70 23.71 -44.50
C LYS A 964 10.53 22.59 -43.87
N PRO A 965 10.18 21.30 -44.08
CA PRO A 965 11.05 20.20 -43.71
C PRO A 965 12.21 20.05 -44.69
N ALA A 966 13.32 19.45 -44.25
CA ALA A 966 14.53 19.25 -45.08
C ALA A 966 14.23 18.51 -46.40
N ASN A 967 13.40 17.47 -46.32
CA ASN A 967 13.15 16.53 -47.43
C ASN A 967 11.67 16.50 -47.90
N LYS A 968 10.85 17.47 -47.50
CA LYS A 968 9.42 17.56 -47.88
C LYS A 968 9.06 18.97 -48.33
N ASP A 969 7.93 19.13 -49.01
CA ASP A 969 7.43 20.44 -49.41
C ASP A 969 7.02 21.30 -48.20
N GLU A 970 7.10 22.62 -48.35
CA GLU A 970 6.60 23.58 -47.35
C GLU A 970 5.09 23.39 -47.14
N PHE A 971 4.65 23.41 -45.88
CA PHE A 971 3.23 23.34 -45.54
C PHE A 971 2.82 24.46 -44.56
N THR A 972 1.53 24.76 -44.51
CA THR A 972 0.94 25.66 -43.51
C THR A 972 0.78 24.92 -42.18
N VAL A 973 1.31 25.51 -41.12
CA VAL A 973 1.13 24.99 -39.75
C VAL A 973 -0.29 25.32 -39.29
N THR A 974 -1.04 24.29 -38.91
CA THR A 974 -2.44 24.38 -38.49
C THR A 974 -2.59 23.94 -37.03
N SER A 975 -3.83 23.87 -36.53
CA SER A 975 -4.12 23.29 -35.21
C SER A 975 -3.93 21.77 -35.16
N GLU A 976 -3.83 21.09 -36.31
CA GLU A 976 -3.54 19.65 -36.36
C GLU A 976 -2.04 19.40 -36.22
N ALA A 977 -1.67 18.31 -35.55
CA ALA A 977 -0.27 17.91 -35.38
C ALA A 977 0.34 17.42 -36.70
N GLN A 978 1.26 18.20 -37.28
CA GLN A 978 1.89 17.95 -38.57
C GLN A 978 3.37 17.64 -38.40
N GLU A 979 3.87 16.64 -39.12
CA GLU A 979 5.26 16.18 -39.00
C GLU A 979 6.27 17.21 -39.53
N ILE A 980 7.27 17.51 -38.70
CA ILE A 980 8.41 18.37 -39.06
C ILE A 980 9.72 17.61 -39.20
N LEU A 981 9.79 16.41 -38.61
CA LEU A 981 10.88 15.44 -38.78
C LEU A 981 10.30 14.02 -38.73
N SER A 982 10.65 13.20 -39.72
CA SER A 982 10.28 11.78 -39.80
C SER A 982 11.52 10.92 -40.00
N GLU A 983 11.56 9.75 -39.35
CA GLU A 983 12.61 8.72 -39.48
C GLU A 983 14.00 9.17 -38.97
N ASN A 984 14.10 9.47 -37.68
CA ASN A 984 15.39 9.58 -37.02
C ASN A 984 15.71 8.27 -36.30
N ASP A 985 16.86 7.65 -36.58
CA ASP A 985 17.38 6.46 -35.86
C ASP A 985 18.39 6.84 -34.76
N GLY A 986 18.52 8.15 -34.49
CA GLY A 986 19.51 8.71 -33.59
C GLY A 986 19.25 8.36 -32.13
N TYR A 987 20.12 7.53 -31.58
CA TYR A 987 20.34 7.44 -30.13
C TYR A 987 21.09 8.68 -29.63
N GLY A 988 20.66 9.25 -28.51
CA GLY A 988 21.26 10.42 -27.89
C GLY A 988 20.52 11.72 -28.19
N LYS A 989 21.23 12.86 -28.17
CA LYS A 989 20.66 14.19 -28.37
C LYS A 989 20.68 14.58 -29.85
N PHE A 990 19.54 15.02 -30.36
CA PHE A 990 19.37 15.50 -31.73
C PHE A 990 18.83 16.94 -31.74
N ASN A 991 19.58 17.86 -32.35
CA ASN A 991 19.19 19.26 -32.49
C ASN A 991 18.53 19.49 -33.85
N ILE A 992 17.20 19.61 -33.87
CA ILE A 992 16.39 19.79 -35.07
C ILE A 992 16.59 21.20 -35.66
N SER A 993 16.74 22.21 -34.82
CA SER A 993 16.92 23.60 -35.27
C SER A 993 18.30 23.87 -35.89
N SER A 994 19.27 22.97 -35.70
CA SER A 994 20.59 23.09 -36.36
C SER A 994 20.53 23.04 -37.89
N GLU A 995 19.47 22.47 -38.45
CA GLU A 995 19.22 22.42 -39.90
C GLU A 995 18.42 23.62 -40.42
N TRP A 996 17.94 24.50 -39.53
CA TRP A 996 17.15 25.65 -39.95
C TRP A 996 18.02 26.69 -40.65
N GLY A 997 17.54 27.19 -41.79
CA GLY A 997 18.28 28.14 -42.62
C GLY A 997 17.46 29.34 -43.07
N SER A 998 18.17 30.30 -43.67
CA SER A 998 17.68 31.64 -44.01
C SER A 998 17.07 31.77 -45.42
N THR A 999 16.96 30.68 -46.16
CA THR A 999 16.41 30.66 -47.52
C THR A 999 15.01 30.05 -47.55
N LYS A 1000 14.29 30.30 -48.64
CA LYS A 1000 12.99 29.68 -48.90
C LYS A 1000 13.03 28.14 -48.89
N GLU A 1001 14.11 27.56 -49.39
CA GLU A 1001 14.23 26.09 -49.54
C GLU A 1001 14.85 25.41 -48.32
N SER A 1002 15.50 26.16 -47.42
CA SER A 1002 16.09 25.61 -46.20
C SER A 1002 15.04 25.33 -45.13
N SER A 1003 15.32 24.34 -44.28
CA SER A 1003 14.42 23.90 -43.23
C SER A 1003 14.04 25.01 -42.25
N GLY A 1004 12.94 24.81 -41.52
CA GLY A 1004 12.52 25.64 -40.40
C GLY A 1004 11.25 26.42 -40.65
N PHE A 1005 10.90 27.27 -39.67
CA PHE A 1005 9.70 28.10 -39.74
C PHE A 1005 9.86 29.23 -40.74
N LYS A 1006 8.76 29.53 -41.44
CA LYS A 1006 8.62 30.67 -42.37
C LYS A 1006 7.31 31.38 -42.05
N PHE A 1007 7.23 32.65 -42.44
CA PHE A 1007 5.98 33.41 -42.35
C PHE A 1007 5.58 33.88 -43.73
N GLU A 1008 4.31 33.71 -44.09
CA GLU A 1008 3.79 34.15 -45.38
C GLU A 1008 2.32 34.58 -45.30
N THR A 1009 2.01 35.84 -45.60
CA THR A 1009 0.61 36.31 -45.61
C THR A 1009 0.35 37.36 -46.68
N SER A 1010 -0.88 37.37 -47.20
CA SER A 1010 -1.36 38.41 -48.09
C SER A 1010 -1.68 39.68 -47.30
N PRO A 1011 -1.32 40.88 -47.80
CA PRO A 1011 -1.75 42.15 -47.21
C PRO A 1011 -3.27 42.24 -47.02
N ALA A 1012 -4.06 41.57 -47.87
CA ALA A 1012 -5.52 41.54 -47.77
C ALA A 1012 -6.03 40.81 -46.52
N ASN A 1013 -5.23 39.93 -45.93
CA ASN A 1013 -5.58 39.19 -44.71
C ASN A 1013 -5.23 39.98 -43.44
N ILE A 1014 -4.47 41.08 -43.57
CA ILE A 1014 -4.08 41.95 -42.46
C ILE A 1014 -5.13 43.05 -42.33
N ALA A 1015 -6.20 42.77 -41.57
CA ALA A 1015 -7.25 43.75 -41.30
C ALA A 1015 -6.79 44.86 -40.33
N LYS A 1016 -5.71 44.63 -39.58
CA LYS A 1016 -5.17 45.56 -38.58
C LYS A 1016 -3.65 45.57 -38.57
N ILE A 1017 -3.02 46.74 -38.64
CA ILE A 1017 -1.57 46.88 -38.46
C ILE A 1017 -1.25 46.81 -36.97
N GLY A 1018 -0.26 46.01 -36.57
CA GLY A 1018 0.14 45.86 -35.18
C GLY A 1018 1.01 44.64 -34.94
N ALA A 1019 1.25 44.33 -33.67
CA ALA A 1019 1.93 43.10 -33.26
C ALA A 1019 0.99 41.90 -33.40
N TYR A 1020 1.54 40.76 -33.79
CA TYR A 1020 0.82 39.49 -33.88
C TYR A 1020 1.59 38.43 -33.10
N THR A 1021 0.87 37.58 -32.38
CA THR A 1021 1.43 36.49 -31.57
C THR A 1021 0.62 35.22 -31.79
N GLY A 1022 1.29 34.07 -31.79
CA GLY A 1022 0.67 32.75 -31.79
C GLY A 1022 1.40 31.83 -30.81
N GLU A 1023 0.89 30.63 -30.63
CA GLU A 1023 1.51 29.61 -29.77
C GLU A 1023 1.71 28.33 -30.57
N ILE A 1024 2.94 27.83 -30.55
CA ILE A 1024 3.37 26.61 -31.23
C ILE A 1024 3.52 25.52 -30.17
N THR A 1025 2.93 24.36 -30.43
CA THR A 1025 3.12 23.16 -29.63
C THR A 1025 3.90 22.12 -30.41
N TYR A 1026 4.94 21.59 -29.79
CA TYR A 1026 5.71 20.46 -30.28
C TYR A 1026 5.24 19.18 -29.61
N THR A 1027 5.09 18.11 -30.37
CA THR A 1027 4.77 16.78 -29.86
C THR A 1027 5.78 15.80 -30.41
N ILE A 1028 6.31 14.96 -29.53
CA ILE A 1028 7.17 13.85 -29.93
C ILE A 1028 6.40 12.55 -29.74
N SER A 1029 6.48 11.65 -30.72
CA SER A 1029 5.90 10.32 -30.62
C SER A 1029 6.87 9.27 -31.13
N ASP A 1030 6.86 8.12 -30.46
CA ASP A 1030 7.46 6.88 -30.95
C ASP A 1030 6.76 6.46 -32.24
N THR A 1031 7.52 6.06 -33.27
CA THR A 1031 6.93 5.50 -34.50
C THR A 1031 6.92 3.97 -34.50
N TYR A 1032 7.44 3.35 -33.43
CA TYR A 1032 7.24 1.94 -33.20
C TYR A 1032 5.76 1.67 -32.92
N GLU A 1033 5.03 1.23 -33.95
CA GLU A 1033 3.82 0.43 -33.77
C GLU A 1033 4.29 -0.99 -33.40
N PRO A 1034 4.01 -1.47 -32.16
CA PRO A 1034 4.48 -2.79 -31.71
C PRO A 1034 4.02 -3.96 -32.57
#